data_AF-A0A956HFM0-F1
#
_entry.id   AF-A0A956HFM0-F1
#
_cell.length_a   1.000
_cell.length_b   1.000
_cell.length_c   1.000
_cell.angle_alpha   90.00
_cell.angle_beta   90.00
_cell.angle_gamma   90.00
#
_symmetry.space_group_name_H-M   'P 1'
#
loop_
_entity.id
_entity.type
_entity.pdbx_description
1 polymer ?
#
loop_
_entity_poly.entity_id
_entity_poly.type
_entity_poly.pdbx_seq_one_letter_code
_entity_poly.pdbx_strand_id
1 'polypeptide(L)'
;MNEIFDQQNNQTRWQTAVDTLQAAITADNGFLSQNLYLGLMRFGHDPSPGQMGTPIPGDNSGIIDGQAVDVLWWDDNDPNKEYLDCNGQALIDSLENTPAPLDGNLQGIGTWTNGALIRSRDLMIQSMQDHPMDAPNMDDRWYGNLLVTDGRWTNPNGVGNDAQHDPEITAGDMFNNGIGPFNPATTVQTYVVYIGPGGDQGETEANQVAVAGGTNAAILAQDPLQLVMAVQAVVQQIKDNVVAPNCIGGLPRIMIILDASSSMLNFNGGTEPAPKGMSGWDQARAALAGQMSIFDVQIEDDMMMPTGQVVADLVHLGLIVFGHNAPAPGEQKVLVDYGPCMKDNFNWALAPEISHPGCPEPDYTPLLNNMQYMIPDCDLPWMGSPIAWQFESIVGGSPDPNDNPAGPGFDADTYTHMPKCDSPGMGNICSGSGTYTHLGLQLAKNNQTAYHTAQLMNMNVNAMTQYLNILITDGQYNGYSTDAQVQAELQEMANNGILTYVIGFGDGVNTPQAQAQLNNMAMWGGSGMPFDADNQAQLEAALKTIIEGLTFDPCCNFNDCSFNPEPTTGEPDPTVSGCQDDEDCPENFECVIQMGNFFGNCEPIGDCVDDSDCDPGEVCDLDADPPQCVVPPCTDDSDCGADEVCEDGICVPAPCMSDDDCPGDLVCNDGECGPGVCPDVPCPEGEVCMDGVCVIPPGMCTDDSDCGAGEICDATGQCVPDGGTTDSDTGTSDSDTGTTDSTSDSDSGPTTSGGSDSDSGDTTAGSDTDTATGGATDDEGCGCAVDSDEDQNRGLLGTALLLGLGGLLRRRRR
;
A
#
# COMPACT_ATOMS: atom_id res chain seq x y z
N MET A 1 42.14 -12.41 -21.67
CA MET A 1 41.49 -11.53 -22.67
C MET A 1 42.18 -11.46 -24.05
N ASN A 2 43.48 -11.74 -24.20
CA ASN A 2 44.18 -11.55 -25.50
C ASN A 2 44.18 -12.77 -26.44
N GLU A 3 43.55 -13.89 -26.05
CA GLU A 3 43.40 -15.05 -26.92
C GLU A 3 42.43 -14.76 -28.07
N ILE A 4 42.69 -15.33 -29.27
CA ILE A 4 41.77 -15.26 -30.41
C ILE A 4 40.46 -15.95 -30.03
N PHE A 5 39.37 -15.21 -30.16
CA PHE A 5 38.02 -15.62 -29.79
C PHE A 5 37.12 -15.66 -31.02
N ASP A 6 37.18 -14.61 -31.84
CA ASP A 6 36.59 -14.61 -33.16
C ASP A 6 37.61 -15.10 -34.20
N GLN A 7 37.52 -16.39 -34.53
CA GLN A 7 38.37 -16.98 -35.57
C GLN A 7 38.06 -16.45 -36.97
N GLN A 8 36.84 -15.96 -37.22
CA GLN A 8 36.41 -15.48 -38.54
C GLN A 8 36.98 -14.08 -38.82
N ASN A 9 36.96 -13.21 -37.80
CA ASN A 9 37.43 -11.83 -37.90
C ASN A 9 38.85 -11.61 -37.34
N ASN A 10 39.48 -12.67 -36.81
CA ASN A 10 40.81 -12.65 -36.18
C ASN A 10 40.89 -11.62 -35.05
N GLN A 11 39.86 -11.59 -34.20
CA GLN A 11 39.76 -10.71 -33.05
C GLN A 11 40.01 -11.46 -31.73
N THR A 12 40.59 -10.77 -30.76
CA THR A 12 40.81 -11.29 -29.40
C THR A 12 39.54 -11.18 -28.55
N ARG A 13 39.49 -11.84 -27.38
CA ARG A 13 38.38 -11.65 -26.42
C ARG A 13 38.25 -10.18 -26.01
N TRP A 14 39.36 -9.47 -25.81
CA TRP A 14 39.39 -8.03 -25.53
C TRP A 14 38.67 -7.23 -26.62
N GLN A 15 39.09 -7.40 -27.88
CA GLN A 15 38.49 -6.65 -28.98
C GLN A 15 37.00 -6.97 -29.14
N THR A 16 36.63 -8.24 -29.02
CA THR A 16 35.23 -8.67 -29.13
C THR A 16 34.37 -8.09 -27.99
N ALA A 17 34.91 -8.04 -26.77
CA ALA A 17 34.23 -7.47 -25.62
C ALA A 17 34.05 -5.94 -25.76
N VAL A 18 35.09 -5.23 -26.21
CA VAL A 18 35.01 -3.80 -26.53
C VAL A 18 33.92 -3.54 -27.58
N ASP A 19 33.99 -4.23 -28.73
CA ASP A 19 33.03 -4.07 -29.82
C ASP A 19 31.58 -4.38 -29.33
N THR A 20 31.42 -5.38 -28.47
CA THR A 20 30.10 -5.76 -27.90
C THR A 20 29.55 -4.70 -26.95
N LEU A 21 30.38 -4.15 -26.06
CA LEU A 21 29.95 -3.11 -25.11
C LEU A 21 29.57 -1.82 -25.85
N GLN A 22 30.32 -1.43 -26.88
CA GLN A 22 29.99 -0.29 -27.74
C GLN A 22 28.64 -0.50 -28.46
N ALA A 23 28.41 -1.71 -28.98
CA ALA A 23 27.14 -2.06 -29.61
C ALA A 23 25.98 -2.04 -28.60
N ALA A 24 26.20 -2.50 -27.35
CA ALA A 24 25.18 -2.48 -26.31
C ALA A 24 24.78 -1.06 -25.88
N ILE A 25 25.75 -0.14 -25.79
CA ILE A 25 25.50 1.28 -25.46
C ILE A 25 24.61 1.96 -26.52
N THR A 26 24.79 1.61 -27.79
CA THR A 26 24.05 2.19 -28.92
C THR A 26 22.78 1.42 -29.31
N ALA A 27 22.58 0.23 -28.77
CA ALA A 27 21.39 -0.60 -29.03
C ALA A 27 20.11 -0.01 -28.44
N ASP A 28 18.96 -0.47 -28.91
CA ASP A 28 17.63 -0.09 -28.42
C ASP A 28 17.42 1.43 -28.35
N ASN A 29 17.80 2.12 -29.42
CA ASN A 29 17.79 3.58 -29.52
C ASN A 29 18.65 4.29 -28.45
N GLY A 30 19.70 3.64 -27.95
CA GLY A 30 20.58 4.20 -26.93
C GLY A 30 20.02 4.12 -25.51
N PHE A 31 19.18 3.10 -25.21
CA PHE A 31 18.52 2.95 -23.91
C PHE A 31 19.48 3.17 -22.73
N LEU A 32 20.62 2.47 -22.72
CA LEU A 32 21.61 2.57 -21.64
C LEU A 32 22.14 3.99 -21.48
N SER A 33 22.36 4.69 -22.59
CA SER A 33 22.85 6.07 -22.55
C SER A 33 21.77 7.07 -22.16
N GLN A 34 20.50 6.81 -22.48
CA GLN A 34 19.40 7.77 -22.28
C GLN A 34 18.71 7.63 -20.92
N ASN A 35 18.80 6.46 -20.28
CA ASN A 35 18.04 6.15 -19.08
C ASN A 35 18.94 5.82 -17.88
N LEU A 36 20.26 5.70 -18.05
CA LEU A 36 21.20 5.39 -16.99
C LEU A 36 22.40 6.35 -17.05
N TYR A 37 22.96 6.66 -15.88
CA TYR A 37 24.29 7.25 -15.79
C TYR A 37 25.34 6.14 -15.82
N LEU A 38 26.21 6.15 -16.83
CA LEU A 38 27.10 5.02 -17.08
C LEU A 38 28.51 5.27 -16.51
N GLY A 39 29.02 4.32 -15.75
CA GLY A 39 30.43 4.26 -15.32
C GLY A 39 31.22 3.22 -16.11
N LEU A 40 32.51 3.46 -16.30
CA LEU A 40 33.43 2.47 -16.87
C LEU A 40 34.69 2.35 -16.01
N MET A 41 34.99 1.12 -15.61
CA MET A 41 36.21 0.78 -14.89
C MET A 41 36.80 -0.52 -15.43
N ARG A 42 38.12 -0.53 -15.61
CA ARG A 42 38.92 -1.71 -15.93
C ARG A 42 39.70 -2.16 -14.69
N PHE A 43 40.02 -3.45 -14.62
CA PHE A 43 40.73 -4.02 -13.48
C PHE A 43 41.73 -5.11 -13.89
N GLY A 44 42.69 -5.36 -13.00
CA GLY A 44 43.77 -6.32 -13.13
C GLY A 44 44.22 -6.81 -11.75
N HIS A 45 45.52 -6.79 -11.49
CA HIS A 45 46.09 -7.07 -10.16
C HIS A 45 47.01 -5.93 -9.73
N ASP A 46 47.24 -5.80 -8.43
CA ASP A 46 48.23 -4.92 -7.85
C ASP A 46 49.56 -5.71 -7.68
N PRO A 47 50.63 -5.38 -8.41
CA PRO A 47 51.91 -6.11 -8.30
C PRO A 47 52.61 -5.91 -6.95
N SER A 48 52.20 -4.94 -6.13
CA SER A 48 52.75 -4.67 -4.80
C SER A 48 51.66 -4.21 -3.81
N PRO A 49 50.77 -5.14 -3.38
CA PRO A 49 49.63 -4.81 -2.53
C PRO A 49 50.02 -4.01 -1.29
N GLY A 50 49.36 -2.86 -1.11
CA GLY A 50 49.60 -1.92 0.00
C GLY A 50 50.64 -0.83 -0.29
N GLN A 51 51.18 -0.76 -1.52
CA GLN A 51 51.93 0.39 -2.01
C GLN A 51 51.10 1.15 -3.04
N MET A 52 50.86 2.44 -2.81
CA MET A 52 50.12 3.27 -3.77
C MET A 52 50.95 3.59 -5.01
N GLY A 53 50.29 3.72 -6.15
CA GLY A 53 50.87 4.17 -7.41
C GLY A 53 51.68 3.11 -8.15
N THR A 54 51.30 1.84 -8.01
CA THR A 54 52.01 0.69 -8.59
C THR A 54 51.42 0.29 -9.95
N PRO A 55 52.09 0.62 -11.07
CA PRO A 55 51.65 0.15 -12.38
C PRO A 55 52.06 -1.30 -12.61
N ILE A 56 51.29 -2.01 -13.44
CA ILE A 56 51.64 -3.38 -13.84
C ILE A 56 52.84 -3.34 -14.82
N PRO A 57 53.95 -4.06 -14.54
CA PRO A 57 55.12 -4.03 -15.40
C PRO A 57 54.83 -4.48 -16.84
N GLY A 58 55.10 -3.60 -17.81
CA GLY A 58 54.91 -3.87 -19.24
C GLY A 58 53.47 -3.69 -19.72
N ASP A 59 52.58 -3.19 -18.87
CA ASP A 59 51.22 -2.81 -19.27
C ASP A 59 51.17 -1.31 -19.60
N ASN A 60 50.58 -0.98 -20.74
CA ASN A 60 50.32 0.40 -21.17
C ASN A 60 48.83 0.76 -21.12
N SER A 61 47.98 -0.13 -20.57
CA SER A 61 46.54 0.09 -20.50
C SER A 61 46.16 1.11 -19.42
N GLY A 62 47.07 1.45 -18.49
CA GLY A 62 46.86 2.49 -17.49
C GLY A 62 46.33 2.00 -16.14
N ILE A 63 46.30 0.69 -15.91
CA ILE A 63 45.93 0.11 -14.62
C ILE A 63 47.00 0.40 -13.57
N ILE A 64 46.59 1.03 -12.47
CA ILE A 64 47.44 1.39 -11.32
C ILE A 64 46.76 0.85 -10.06
N ASP A 65 47.52 0.20 -9.17
CA ASP A 65 46.99 -0.42 -7.95
C ASP A 65 45.83 -1.40 -8.23
N GLY A 66 45.87 -2.05 -9.40
CA GLY A 66 44.91 -3.06 -9.84
C GLY A 66 43.65 -2.53 -10.52
N GLN A 67 43.44 -1.21 -10.63
CA GLN A 67 42.23 -0.63 -11.24
C GLN A 67 42.55 0.55 -12.18
N ALA A 68 41.61 0.87 -13.07
CA ALA A 68 41.56 2.13 -13.82
C ALA A 68 40.10 2.56 -13.95
N VAL A 69 39.73 3.69 -13.34
CA VAL A 69 38.41 4.31 -13.53
C VAL A 69 38.51 5.19 -14.75
N ASP A 70 37.88 4.77 -15.84
CA ASP A 70 38.05 5.40 -17.13
C ASP A 70 37.00 6.47 -17.39
N VAL A 71 35.78 6.24 -16.92
CA VAL A 71 34.66 7.18 -17.01
C VAL A 71 33.87 7.13 -15.70
N LEU A 72 33.75 8.29 -15.05
CA LEU A 72 32.80 8.50 -13.96
C LEU A 72 31.41 8.82 -14.54
N TRP A 73 30.38 8.58 -13.75
CA TRP A 73 28.99 8.85 -14.14
C TRP A 73 28.47 10.20 -13.62
N TRP A 74 29.31 10.95 -12.91
CA TRP A 74 29.11 12.33 -12.47
C TRP A 74 30.42 13.11 -12.59
N ASP A 75 30.34 14.44 -12.66
CA ASP A 75 31.53 15.28 -12.67
C ASP A 75 31.99 15.57 -11.22
N ASP A 76 33.03 14.86 -10.78
CA ASP A 76 33.60 15.03 -9.45
C ASP A 76 34.33 16.37 -9.26
N ASN A 77 34.63 17.09 -10.34
CA ASN A 77 35.28 18.40 -10.31
C ASN A 77 34.28 19.55 -10.40
N ASP A 78 33.04 19.28 -10.84
CA ASP A 78 32.00 20.29 -10.87
C ASP A 78 31.59 20.67 -9.44
N PRO A 79 31.46 21.97 -9.10
CA PRO A 79 31.01 22.40 -7.78
C PRO A 79 29.64 21.87 -7.36
N ASN A 80 28.75 21.63 -8.32
CA ASN A 80 27.41 21.08 -8.14
C ASN A 80 27.38 19.55 -8.23
N LYS A 81 28.52 18.92 -8.55
CA LYS A 81 28.66 17.47 -8.69
C LYS A 81 27.80 16.82 -9.78
N GLU A 82 27.31 17.60 -10.74
CA GLU A 82 26.31 17.19 -11.74
C GLU A 82 26.55 15.80 -12.35
N TYR A 83 25.47 15.02 -12.45
CA TYR A 83 25.46 13.77 -13.19
C TYR A 83 25.74 13.99 -14.68
N LEU A 84 26.43 13.03 -15.31
CA LEU A 84 26.75 13.11 -16.73
C LEU A 84 25.60 12.50 -17.55
N ASP A 85 24.68 13.36 -17.98
CA ASP A 85 23.58 12.99 -18.87
C ASP A 85 24.09 12.47 -20.22
N CYS A 86 23.43 11.44 -20.76
CA CYS A 86 23.71 10.92 -22.10
C CYS A 86 25.18 10.56 -22.36
N ASN A 87 25.89 10.08 -21.33
CA ASN A 87 27.35 9.92 -21.37
C ASN A 87 27.88 8.67 -22.11
N GLY A 88 27.02 7.92 -22.81
CA GLY A 88 27.40 6.69 -23.51
C GLY A 88 28.54 6.87 -24.52
N GLN A 89 28.60 8.02 -25.20
CA GLN A 89 29.70 8.30 -26.14
C GLN A 89 31.07 8.41 -25.45
N ALA A 90 31.13 8.92 -24.22
CA ALA A 90 32.38 9.00 -23.47
C ALA A 90 32.95 7.61 -23.15
N LEU A 91 32.08 6.63 -22.87
CA LEU A 91 32.47 5.24 -22.66
C LEU A 91 32.99 4.61 -23.96
N ILE A 92 32.33 4.87 -25.09
CA ILE A 92 32.77 4.39 -26.40
C ILE A 92 34.16 4.93 -26.71
N ASP A 93 34.36 6.25 -26.61
CA ASP A 93 35.64 6.90 -26.88
C ASP A 93 36.75 6.39 -25.96
N SER A 94 36.43 6.16 -24.69
CA SER A 94 37.39 5.62 -23.72
C SER A 94 37.84 4.20 -24.06
N LEU A 95 36.90 3.32 -24.42
CA LEU A 95 37.20 1.95 -24.83
C LEU A 95 38.00 1.91 -26.15
N GLU A 96 37.71 2.77 -27.13
CA GLU A 96 38.43 2.84 -28.40
C GLU A 96 39.89 3.27 -28.23
N ASN A 97 40.15 4.21 -27.33
CA ASN A 97 41.49 4.75 -27.10
C ASN A 97 42.35 3.90 -26.16
N THR A 98 41.75 2.89 -25.53
CA THR A 98 42.43 2.01 -24.57
C THR A 98 43.13 0.84 -25.29
N PRO A 99 44.46 0.70 -25.16
CA PRO A 99 45.16 -0.44 -25.75
C PRO A 99 44.82 -1.75 -25.04
N ALA A 100 44.97 -2.87 -25.74
CA ALA A 100 44.80 -4.19 -25.15
C ALA A 100 45.76 -4.39 -23.95
N PRO A 101 45.30 -5.03 -22.85
CA PRO A 101 46.14 -5.27 -21.67
C PRO A 101 47.46 -5.97 -22.02
N LEU A 102 48.56 -5.57 -21.38
CA LEU A 102 49.94 -6.01 -21.65
C LEU A 102 50.33 -5.98 -23.14
N ASP A 103 49.87 -4.98 -23.89
CA ASP A 103 50.12 -4.84 -25.33
C ASP A 103 49.75 -6.11 -26.13
N GLY A 104 48.72 -6.84 -25.68
CA GLY A 104 48.24 -8.07 -26.33
C GLY A 104 48.94 -9.37 -25.89
N ASN A 105 49.82 -9.34 -24.89
CA ASN A 105 50.42 -10.58 -24.36
C ASN A 105 49.37 -11.48 -23.68
N LEU A 106 49.50 -12.80 -23.84
CA LEU A 106 48.50 -13.76 -23.36
C LEU A 106 48.49 -13.98 -21.84
N GLN A 107 49.56 -13.62 -21.13
CA GLN A 107 49.71 -13.83 -19.69
C GLN A 107 50.46 -12.66 -19.05
N GLY A 108 50.19 -12.40 -17.77
CA GLY A 108 50.96 -11.47 -16.94
C GLY A 108 50.12 -10.50 -16.11
N ILE A 109 48.80 -10.45 -16.33
CA ILE A 109 47.84 -9.75 -15.46
C ILE A 109 46.96 -10.79 -14.78
N GLY A 110 46.92 -10.79 -13.45
CA GLY A 110 45.92 -11.54 -12.67
C GLY A 110 44.59 -10.80 -12.59
N THR A 111 43.55 -11.49 -12.13
CA THR A 111 42.16 -11.05 -12.15
C THR A 111 41.68 -10.79 -10.72
N TRP A 112 42.10 -9.68 -10.09
CA TRP A 112 41.68 -9.33 -8.72
C TRP A 112 40.26 -8.74 -8.70
N THR A 113 39.27 -9.60 -8.99
CA THR A 113 37.84 -9.24 -9.09
C THR A 113 37.30 -8.61 -7.82
N ASN A 114 37.70 -9.10 -6.65
CA ASN A 114 37.24 -8.52 -5.38
C ASN A 114 37.70 -7.06 -5.21
N GLY A 115 38.92 -6.73 -5.66
CA GLY A 115 39.40 -5.35 -5.66
C GLY A 115 38.53 -4.45 -6.54
N ALA A 116 38.13 -4.94 -7.73
CA ALA A 116 37.23 -4.21 -8.61
C ALA A 116 35.87 -3.94 -7.94
N LEU A 117 35.24 -4.95 -7.34
CA LEU A 117 33.95 -4.76 -6.65
C LEU A 117 34.06 -3.79 -5.47
N ILE A 118 35.15 -3.85 -4.69
CA ILE A 118 35.41 -2.88 -3.60
C ILE A 118 35.49 -1.47 -4.17
N ARG A 119 36.21 -1.26 -5.27
CA ARG A 119 36.32 0.07 -5.88
C ARG A 119 35.00 0.57 -6.42
N SER A 120 34.20 -0.30 -7.03
CA SER A 120 32.86 0.06 -7.51
C SER A 120 31.97 0.52 -6.36
N ARG A 121 31.91 -0.26 -5.27
CA ARG A 121 31.19 0.10 -4.04
C ARG A 121 31.61 1.47 -3.52
N ASP A 122 32.93 1.70 -3.41
CA ASP A 122 33.46 2.94 -2.86
C ASP A 122 33.14 4.15 -3.75
N LEU A 123 33.08 3.98 -5.08
CA LEU A 123 32.62 5.02 -6.00
C LEU A 123 31.13 5.31 -5.85
N MET A 124 30.29 4.28 -5.70
CA MET A 124 28.85 4.45 -5.45
C MET A 124 28.59 5.19 -4.13
N ILE A 125 29.31 4.82 -3.07
CA ILE A 125 29.26 5.53 -1.78
C ILE A 125 29.69 7.00 -1.94
N GLN A 126 30.73 7.28 -2.72
CA GLN A 126 31.15 8.67 -2.98
C GLN A 126 30.08 9.43 -3.76
N SER A 127 29.47 8.82 -4.78
CA SER A 127 28.37 9.41 -5.55
C SER A 127 27.20 9.81 -4.64
N MET A 128 26.82 8.94 -3.68
CA MET A 128 25.77 9.23 -2.69
C MET A 128 26.14 10.36 -1.73
N GLN A 129 27.42 10.49 -1.37
CA GLN A 129 27.88 11.61 -0.54
C GLN A 129 27.86 12.93 -1.31
N ASP A 130 28.18 12.88 -2.59
CA ASP A 130 28.14 14.03 -3.49
C ASP A 130 26.69 14.40 -3.85
N HIS A 131 25.75 13.45 -3.78
CA HIS A 131 24.31 13.61 -4.09
C HIS A 131 23.40 13.09 -2.97
N PRO A 132 23.25 13.82 -1.85
CA PRO A 132 22.48 13.35 -0.70
C PRO A 132 20.98 13.13 -0.96
N MET A 133 20.42 13.73 -2.02
CA MET A 133 19.02 13.57 -2.41
C MET A 133 18.70 12.17 -2.96
N ASP A 134 19.71 11.44 -3.45
CA ASP A 134 19.54 10.05 -3.90
C ASP A 134 19.46 9.06 -2.72
N ALA A 135 19.37 9.56 -1.47
CA ALA A 135 19.15 8.73 -0.29
C ALA A 135 17.72 8.14 -0.29
N PRO A 136 17.53 6.94 0.31
CA PRO A 136 16.19 6.36 0.46
C PRO A 136 15.28 7.34 1.21
N ASN A 137 14.03 7.47 0.75
CA ASN A 137 12.95 8.37 1.21
C ASN A 137 12.79 9.70 0.46
N MET A 138 13.60 9.98 -0.58
CA MET A 138 13.37 11.14 -1.46
C MET A 138 13.26 10.73 -2.94
N ASP A 139 14.37 10.35 -3.58
CA ASP A 139 14.41 9.87 -4.96
C ASP A 139 15.36 8.64 -5.05
N ASP A 140 14.90 7.48 -4.57
CA ASP A 140 15.73 6.26 -4.51
C ASP A 140 16.29 5.89 -5.88
N ARG A 141 17.61 6.01 -6.04
CA ARG A 141 18.31 5.77 -7.31
C ARG A 141 18.85 4.35 -7.35
N TRP A 142 18.48 3.59 -8.38
CA TRP A 142 19.00 2.24 -8.60
C TRP A 142 20.50 2.24 -8.92
N TYR A 143 21.26 1.36 -8.27
CA TYR A 143 22.67 1.08 -8.54
C TYR A 143 22.88 -0.38 -8.95
N GLY A 144 23.76 -0.63 -9.92
CA GLY A 144 24.10 -1.99 -10.36
C GLY A 144 25.47 -2.10 -10.99
N ASN A 145 26.03 -3.31 -10.96
CA ASN A 145 27.31 -3.67 -11.56
C ASN A 145 27.11 -4.64 -12.73
N LEU A 146 27.78 -4.39 -13.86
CA LEU A 146 28.01 -5.38 -14.92
C LEU A 146 29.49 -5.81 -14.90
N LEU A 147 29.75 -7.00 -14.36
CA LEU A 147 31.07 -7.61 -14.33
C LEU A 147 31.28 -8.49 -15.58
N VAL A 148 32.31 -8.18 -16.37
CA VAL A 148 32.75 -9.01 -17.50
C VAL A 148 34.11 -9.63 -17.17
N THR A 149 34.20 -10.97 -17.16
CA THR A 149 35.43 -11.70 -16.80
C THR A 149 35.64 -12.94 -17.66
N ASP A 150 36.88 -13.41 -17.81
CA ASP A 150 37.24 -14.52 -18.70
C ASP A 150 38.02 -15.67 -18.03
N GLY A 151 38.09 -15.66 -16.70
CA GLY A 151 38.87 -16.64 -15.95
C GLY A 151 38.64 -16.58 -14.44
N ARG A 152 39.38 -17.44 -13.74
CA ARG A 152 39.40 -17.52 -12.28
C ARG A 152 39.88 -16.20 -11.67
N TRP A 153 39.27 -15.79 -10.57
CA TRP A 153 39.75 -14.63 -9.84
C TRP A 153 41.06 -14.96 -9.10
N THR A 154 41.83 -13.91 -8.79
CA THR A 154 43.09 -14.02 -8.08
C THR A 154 43.15 -13.10 -6.86
N ASN A 155 44.11 -13.38 -5.98
CA ASN A 155 44.52 -12.49 -4.91
C ASN A 155 45.02 -11.13 -5.45
N PRO A 156 45.16 -10.09 -4.59
CA PRO A 156 45.61 -8.76 -5.01
C PRO A 156 46.91 -8.78 -5.81
N ASN A 157 47.85 -9.67 -5.47
CA ASN A 157 49.14 -9.82 -6.16
C ASN A 157 49.07 -10.56 -7.51
N GLY A 158 47.89 -10.96 -7.96
CA GLY A 158 47.68 -11.67 -9.23
C GLY A 158 47.98 -13.17 -9.19
N VAL A 159 48.21 -13.77 -8.01
CA VAL A 159 48.64 -15.17 -7.87
C VAL A 159 47.77 -15.95 -6.89
N GLY A 160 47.14 -17.02 -7.40
CA GLY A 160 46.31 -17.92 -6.59
C GLY A 160 45.04 -17.24 -6.07
N ASN A 161 44.29 -17.95 -5.24
CA ASN A 161 43.04 -17.46 -4.65
C ASN A 161 42.99 -17.85 -3.15
N ASP A 162 42.37 -17.02 -2.32
CA ASP A 162 42.18 -17.25 -0.88
C ASP A 162 40.84 -16.69 -0.38
N ALA A 163 40.34 -17.25 0.72
CA ALA A 163 39.01 -16.92 1.23
C ALA A 163 38.83 -15.45 1.65
N GLN A 164 39.91 -14.71 1.94
CA GLN A 164 39.80 -13.31 2.34
C GLN A 164 39.51 -12.39 1.15
N HIS A 165 39.98 -12.77 -0.04
CA HIS A 165 39.86 -11.99 -1.25
C HIS A 165 38.82 -12.55 -2.22
N ASP A 166 37.89 -13.37 -1.72
CA ASP A 166 36.81 -13.93 -2.51
C ASP A 166 35.84 -12.81 -2.94
N PRO A 167 35.60 -12.61 -4.25
CA PRO A 167 34.66 -11.61 -4.75
C PRO A 167 33.21 -11.83 -4.31
N GLU A 168 32.82 -13.05 -3.92
CA GLU A 168 31.50 -13.32 -3.34
C GLU A 168 31.23 -12.45 -2.10
N ILE A 169 32.27 -12.16 -1.31
CA ILE A 169 32.13 -11.38 -0.08
C ILE A 169 31.60 -9.99 -0.41
N THR A 170 32.24 -9.28 -1.34
CA THR A 170 31.85 -7.90 -1.65
C THR A 170 30.57 -7.84 -2.47
N ALA A 171 30.36 -8.76 -3.42
CA ALA A 171 29.11 -8.83 -4.16
C ALA A 171 27.92 -9.10 -3.23
N GLY A 172 28.07 -10.06 -2.31
CA GLY A 172 27.07 -10.39 -1.31
C GLY A 172 26.85 -9.30 -0.28
N ASP A 173 27.88 -8.58 0.13
CA ASP A 173 27.76 -7.45 1.05
C ASP A 173 26.93 -6.32 0.42
N MET A 174 27.26 -5.90 -0.81
CA MET A 174 26.50 -4.84 -1.48
C MET A 174 25.04 -5.23 -1.78
N PHE A 175 24.76 -6.52 -1.99
CA PHE A 175 23.40 -7.00 -2.25
C PHE A 175 22.59 -7.21 -0.97
N ASN A 176 23.15 -7.86 0.05
CA ASN A 176 22.39 -8.24 1.25
C ASN A 176 22.42 -7.16 2.35
N ASN A 177 23.48 -6.37 2.44
CA ASN A 177 23.68 -5.36 3.48
C ASN A 177 23.66 -3.92 2.95
N GLY A 178 23.45 -3.76 1.63
CA GLY A 178 23.39 -2.49 0.94
C GLY A 178 24.70 -1.70 0.91
N ILE A 179 24.64 -0.46 0.41
CA ILE A 179 25.75 0.50 0.35
C ILE A 179 25.32 1.86 0.92
N GLY A 180 26.21 2.52 1.68
CA GLY A 180 26.04 3.92 2.08
C GLY A 180 26.31 4.21 3.57
N PRO A 181 26.67 5.46 3.93
CA PRO A 181 26.87 5.87 5.32
C PRO A 181 25.57 6.24 6.05
N PHE A 182 24.45 6.38 5.33
CA PHE A 182 23.17 6.88 5.85
C PHE A 182 22.04 5.83 5.86
N ASN A 183 22.18 4.68 5.18
CA ASN A 183 21.21 3.58 5.24
C ASN A 183 21.82 2.24 4.74
N PRO A 184 21.68 1.11 5.46
CA PRO A 184 22.01 -0.24 4.96
C PRO A 184 21.03 -0.82 3.90
N ALA A 185 20.03 -0.07 3.42
CA ALA A 185 18.98 -0.60 2.53
C ALA A 185 19.27 -0.49 1.02
N THR A 186 20.18 0.38 0.55
CA THR A 186 20.41 0.52 -0.90
C THR A 186 21.15 -0.68 -1.46
N THR A 187 20.38 -1.58 -2.07
CA THR A 187 20.83 -2.86 -2.61
C THR A 187 21.49 -2.67 -3.98
N VAL A 188 22.67 -3.26 -4.19
CA VAL A 188 23.36 -3.25 -5.49
C VAL A 188 23.39 -4.64 -6.09
N GLN A 189 22.81 -4.80 -7.28
CA GLN A 189 22.87 -6.06 -8.03
C GLN A 189 24.19 -6.18 -8.80
N THR A 190 24.75 -7.39 -8.90
CA THR A 190 25.96 -7.67 -9.68
C THR A 190 25.67 -8.71 -10.76
N TYR A 191 25.46 -8.25 -11.99
CA TYR A 191 25.34 -9.10 -13.18
C TYR A 191 26.73 -9.54 -13.64
N VAL A 192 26.87 -10.81 -14.00
CA VAL A 192 28.17 -11.37 -14.42
C VAL A 192 28.06 -11.98 -15.83
N VAL A 193 28.94 -11.56 -16.73
CA VAL A 193 29.15 -12.19 -18.04
C VAL A 193 30.49 -12.91 -18.02
N TYR A 194 30.46 -14.23 -18.24
CA TYR A 194 31.65 -15.08 -18.24
C TYR A 194 32.06 -15.47 -19.65
N ILE A 195 33.25 -15.05 -20.10
CA ILE A 195 33.80 -15.34 -21.43
C ILE A 195 34.75 -16.54 -21.35
N GLY A 196 34.29 -17.72 -21.74
CA GLY A 196 35.10 -18.93 -21.62
C GLY A 196 34.48 -20.17 -22.26
N PRO A 197 35.20 -21.30 -22.25
CA PRO A 197 34.75 -22.54 -22.87
C PRO A 197 33.53 -23.17 -22.16
N GLY A 198 33.24 -22.77 -20.92
CA GLY A 198 32.18 -23.33 -20.09
C GLY A 198 32.54 -24.68 -19.46
N GLY A 199 31.91 -25.00 -18.35
CA GLY A 199 32.17 -26.17 -17.50
C GLY A 199 33.51 -26.13 -16.76
N ASP A 200 34.17 -24.97 -16.71
CA ASP A 200 35.45 -24.80 -16.01
C ASP A 200 35.28 -24.14 -14.63
N GLN A 201 36.38 -24.10 -13.88
CA GLN A 201 36.40 -23.53 -12.54
C GLN A 201 36.16 -22.01 -12.55
N GLY A 202 36.51 -21.31 -13.63
CA GLY A 202 36.26 -19.88 -13.76
C GLY A 202 34.76 -19.57 -13.91
N GLU A 203 34.03 -20.36 -14.69
CA GLU A 203 32.56 -20.25 -14.76
C GLU A 203 31.91 -20.53 -13.40
N THR A 204 32.41 -21.56 -12.70
CA THR A 204 31.89 -21.90 -11.36
C THR A 204 32.05 -20.71 -10.41
N GLU A 205 33.26 -20.12 -10.36
CA GLU A 205 33.54 -18.95 -9.54
C GLU A 205 32.71 -17.72 -9.98
N ALA A 206 32.53 -17.50 -11.28
CA ALA A 206 31.69 -16.42 -11.80
C ALA A 206 30.21 -16.58 -11.40
N ASN A 207 29.68 -17.81 -11.44
CA ASN A 207 28.33 -18.12 -10.99
C ASN A 207 28.14 -17.81 -9.50
N GLN A 208 29.15 -18.11 -8.68
CA GLN A 208 29.06 -17.81 -7.26
C GLN A 208 29.01 -16.30 -6.99
N VAL A 209 29.80 -15.49 -7.72
CA VAL A 209 29.72 -14.03 -7.63
C VAL A 209 28.36 -13.50 -8.07
N ALA A 210 27.80 -14.04 -9.17
CA ALA A 210 26.48 -13.66 -9.68
C ALA A 210 25.38 -13.95 -8.65
N VAL A 211 25.41 -15.16 -8.06
CA VAL A 211 24.48 -15.59 -7.01
C VAL A 211 24.61 -14.74 -5.75
N ALA A 212 25.84 -14.49 -5.29
CA ALA A 212 26.07 -13.63 -4.14
C ALA A 212 25.55 -12.20 -4.38
N GLY A 213 25.76 -11.68 -5.59
CA GLY A 213 25.32 -10.35 -6.02
C GLY A 213 23.85 -10.26 -6.45
N GLY A 214 23.00 -11.22 -6.07
CA GLY A 214 21.55 -11.12 -6.25
C GLY A 214 21.00 -11.54 -7.61
N THR A 215 21.81 -12.15 -8.47
CA THR A 215 21.37 -12.67 -9.77
C THR A 215 21.41 -14.20 -9.81
N ASN A 216 20.86 -14.84 -10.84
CA ASN A 216 20.73 -16.31 -10.85
C ASN A 216 22.05 -17.07 -11.08
N ALA A 217 22.84 -16.62 -12.05
CA ALA A 217 24.10 -17.23 -12.48
C ALA A 217 24.81 -16.28 -13.45
N ALA A 218 26.11 -16.50 -13.68
CA ALA A 218 26.82 -15.79 -14.73
C ALA A 218 26.30 -16.23 -16.10
N ILE A 219 26.17 -15.28 -17.03
CA ILE A 219 25.77 -15.57 -18.40
C ILE A 219 27.02 -15.98 -19.19
N LEU A 220 27.04 -17.25 -19.61
CA LEU A 220 28.15 -17.84 -20.35
C LEU A 220 28.19 -17.33 -21.80
N ALA A 221 29.37 -16.90 -22.24
CA ALA A 221 29.68 -16.53 -23.62
C ALA A 221 30.85 -17.35 -24.17
N GLN A 222 30.53 -18.39 -24.96
CA GLN A 222 31.54 -19.29 -25.54
C GLN A 222 32.10 -18.82 -26.90
N ASP A 223 31.38 -17.90 -27.55
CA ASP A 223 31.72 -17.36 -28.86
C ASP A 223 31.25 -15.89 -28.98
N PRO A 224 31.69 -15.14 -30.02
CA PRO A 224 31.33 -13.73 -30.19
C PRO A 224 29.82 -13.45 -30.24
N LEU A 225 29.02 -14.35 -30.84
CA LEU A 225 27.58 -14.16 -30.91
C LEU A 225 26.95 -14.35 -29.53
N GLN A 226 27.41 -15.35 -28.78
CA GLN A 226 26.98 -15.54 -27.40
C GLN A 226 27.37 -14.38 -26.49
N LEU A 227 28.52 -13.73 -26.73
CA LEU A 227 28.91 -12.53 -25.98
C LEU A 227 27.93 -11.37 -26.22
N VAL A 228 27.54 -11.13 -27.47
CA VAL A 228 26.50 -10.14 -27.80
C VAL A 228 25.18 -10.48 -27.11
N MET A 229 24.73 -11.74 -27.21
CA MET A 229 23.50 -12.18 -26.56
C MET A 229 23.58 -12.08 -25.03
N ALA A 230 24.74 -12.35 -24.43
CA ALA A 230 24.92 -12.29 -22.98
C ALA A 230 24.82 -10.85 -22.46
N VAL A 231 25.49 -9.90 -23.12
CA VAL A 231 25.39 -8.48 -22.75
C VAL A 231 23.97 -7.96 -22.99
N GLN A 232 23.31 -8.33 -24.10
CA GLN A 232 21.91 -7.96 -24.33
C GLN A 232 20.96 -8.54 -23.28
N ALA A 233 21.19 -9.77 -22.81
CA ALA A 233 20.41 -10.37 -21.74
C ALA A 233 20.59 -9.60 -20.42
N VAL A 234 21.80 -9.14 -20.10
CA VAL A 234 22.02 -8.24 -18.96
C VAL A 234 21.26 -6.93 -19.16
N VAL A 235 21.33 -6.29 -20.33
CA VAL A 235 20.59 -5.04 -20.59
C VAL A 235 19.09 -5.24 -20.39
N GLN A 236 18.54 -6.39 -20.81
CA GLN A 236 17.14 -6.70 -20.55
C GLN A 236 16.85 -6.88 -19.06
N GLN A 237 17.71 -7.57 -18.32
CA GLN A 237 17.56 -7.69 -16.86
C GLN A 237 17.65 -6.33 -16.17
N ILE A 238 18.54 -5.44 -16.62
CA ILE A 238 18.62 -4.06 -16.12
C ILE A 238 17.33 -3.30 -16.46
N LYS A 239 16.80 -3.44 -17.68
CA LYS A 239 15.49 -2.86 -18.03
C LYS A 239 14.40 -3.32 -17.09
N ASP A 240 14.31 -4.62 -16.82
CA ASP A 240 13.29 -5.19 -15.93
C ASP A 240 13.44 -4.71 -14.47
N ASN A 241 14.63 -4.26 -14.06
CA ASN A 241 14.91 -3.76 -12.71
C ASN A 241 14.84 -2.22 -12.56
N VAL A 242 15.25 -1.47 -13.59
CA VAL A 242 15.34 0.00 -13.57
C VAL A 242 14.11 0.65 -14.19
N VAL A 243 13.53 0.01 -15.20
CA VAL A 243 12.15 0.27 -15.57
C VAL A 243 11.35 -0.59 -14.61
N ALA A 244 10.88 -0.01 -13.51
CA ALA A 244 9.88 -0.67 -12.67
C ALA A 244 8.85 -1.34 -13.61
N PRO A 245 8.38 -2.58 -13.34
CA PRO A 245 7.19 -3.07 -13.99
C PRO A 245 6.05 -2.17 -13.52
N ASN A 246 5.91 -1.01 -14.17
CA ASN A 246 4.75 -0.15 -14.07
C ASN A 246 3.57 -1.07 -14.33
N CYS A 247 2.69 -1.25 -13.35
CA CYS A 247 1.39 -1.91 -13.51
C CYS A 247 0.86 -1.66 -14.92
N ILE A 248 1.02 -2.64 -15.82
CA ILE A 248 1.02 -2.38 -17.26
C ILE A 248 -0.43 -2.16 -17.68
N GLY A 249 -0.89 -0.92 -17.55
CA GLY A 249 -2.30 -0.53 -17.77
C GLY A 249 -3.08 -0.13 -16.52
N GLY A 250 -2.53 -0.22 -15.31
CA GLY A 250 -3.34 0.01 -14.09
C GLY A 250 -4.27 -1.18 -13.77
N LEU A 251 -4.99 -1.11 -12.64
CA LEU A 251 -6.06 -2.07 -12.31
C LEU A 251 -7.15 -2.10 -13.40
N PRO A 252 -7.83 -3.22 -13.67
CA PRO A 252 -8.92 -3.27 -14.65
C PRO A 252 -10.08 -2.34 -14.30
N ARG A 253 -10.72 -1.76 -15.33
CA ARG A 253 -11.88 -0.86 -15.20
C ARG A 253 -13.15 -1.60 -15.62
N ILE A 254 -14.10 -1.73 -14.71
CA ILE A 254 -15.36 -2.46 -14.92
C ILE A 254 -16.54 -1.51 -14.84
N MET A 255 -17.31 -1.42 -15.92
CA MET A 255 -18.55 -0.64 -15.93
C MET A 255 -19.76 -1.57 -15.88
N ILE A 256 -20.56 -1.45 -14.82
CA ILE A 256 -21.86 -2.09 -14.71
C ILE A 256 -22.89 -1.22 -15.43
N ILE A 257 -23.61 -1.81 -16.39
CA ILE A 257 -24.67 -1.16 -17.15
C ILE A 257 -25.98 -1.80 -16.75
N LEU A 258 -26.72 -1.16 -15.85
CA LEU A 258 -27.91 -1.68 -15.21
C LEU A 258 -29.20 -1.15 -15.87
N ASP A 259 -30.11 -2.06 -16.20
CA ASP A 259 -31.45 -1.72 -16.66
C ASP A 259 -32.25 -1.05 -15.53
N ALA A 260 -32.74 0.15 -15.80
CA ALA A 260 -33.62 0.94 -14.95
C ALA A 260 -35.00 1.13 -15.61
N SER A 261 -35.45 0.14 -16.38
CA SER A 261 -36.83 0.07 -16.84
C SER A 261 -37.80 -0.13 -15.69
N SER A 262 -39.06 0.28 -15.87
CA SER A 262 -40.06 0.16 -14.80
C SER A 262 -40.38 -1.29 -14.42
N SER A 263 -40.05 -2.27 -15.27
CA SER A 263 -40.25 -3.69 -14.95
C SER A 263 -39.37 -4.16 -13.80
N MET A 264 -38.23 -3.52 -13.57
CA MET A 264 -37.35 -3.78 -12.42
C MET A 264 -38.03 -3.53 -11.07
N LEU A 265 -39.10 -2.72 -11.02
CA LEU A 265 -39.88 -2.44 -9.81
C LEU A 265 -41.12 -3.34 -9.65
N ASN A 266 -41.37 -4.23 -10.62
CA ASN A 266 -42.50 -5.15 -10.61
C ASN A 266 -42.02 -6.59 -10.35
N PHE A 267 -42.94 -7.47 -9.97
CA PHE A 267 -42.67 -8.90 -9.84
C PHE A 267 -43.78 -9.75 -10.49
N ASN A 268 -43.62 -11.08 -10.46
CA ASN A 268 -44.60 -12.04 -10.99
C ASN A 268 -44.96 -11.77 -12.47
N GLY A 269 -43.94 -11.68 -13.33
CA GLY A 269 -44.08 -11.39 -14.75
C GLY A 269 -44.59 -9.98 -15.06
N GLY A 270 -44.33 -9.01 -14.17
CA GLY A 270 -44.76 -7.62 -14.33
C GLY A 270 -46.25 -7.38 -14.06
N THR A 271 -46.91 -8.27 -13.33
CA THR A 271 -48.36 -8.18 -13.07
C THR A 271 -48.70 -7.46 -11.76
N GLU A 272 -47.74 -7.31 -10.86
CA GLU A 272 -47.92 -6.70 -9.55
C GLU A 272 -46.68 -5.85 -9.17
N PRO A 273 -46.84 -4.75 -8.41
CA PRO A 273 -45.71 -4.02 -7.84
C PRO A 273 -44.98 -4.89 -6.82
N ALA A 274 -43.66 -4.88 -6.84
CA ALA A 274 -42.87 -5.72 -5.96
C ALA A 274 -42.86 -5.20 -4.51
N PRO A 275 -43.00 -6.07 -3.50
CA PRO A 275 -42.76 -5.70 -2.12
C PRO A 275 -41.26 -5.47 -1.85
N LYS A 276 -40.95 -4.80 -0.73
CA LYS A 276 -39.59 -4.51 -0.28
C LYS A 276 -38.68 -5.74 -0.32
N GLY A 277 -37.57 -5.63 -1.03
CA GLY A 277 -36.56 -6.69 -1.15
C GLY A 277 -36.85 -7.75 -2.22
N MET A 278 -37.99 -7.68 -2.92
CA MET A 278 -38.36 -8.67 -3.95
C MET A 278 -38.32 -8.11 -5.37
N SER A 279 -38.20 -6.80 -5.55
CA SER A 279 -38.10 -6.22 -6.88
C SER A 279 -36.79 -6.64 -7.56
N GLY A 280 -36.76 -6.61 -8.90
CA GLY A 280 -35.51 -6.78 -9.63
C GLY A 280 -34.48 -5.72 -9.22
N TRP A 281 -34.93 -4.49 -8.99
CA TRP A 281 -34.08 -3.41 -8.50
C TRP A 281 -33.43 -3.71 -7.15
N ASP A 282 -34.22 -4.18 -6.17
CA ASP A 282 -33.73 -4.52 -4.83
C ASP A 282 -32.69 -5.65 -4.87
N GLN A 283 -32.98 -6.67 -5.66
CA GLN A 283 -32.10 -7.83 -5.82
C GLN A 283 -30.81 -7.46 -6.56
N ALA A 284 -30.88 -6.59 -7.58
CA ALA A 284 -29.71 -6.07 -8.26
C ALA A 284 -28.85 -5.19 -7.33
N ARG A 285 -29.47 -4.28 -6.57
CA ARG A 285 -28.78 -3.49 -5.55
C ARG A 285 -28.08 -4.39 -4.53
N ALA A 286 -28.76 -5.41 -4.02
CA ALA A 286 -28.17 -6.33 -3.05
C ALA A 286 -26.96 -7.09 -3.61
N ALA A 287 -27.02 -7.53 -4.88
CA ALA A 287 -25.90 -8.18 -5.54
C ALA A 287 -24.74 -7.22 -5.87
N LEU A 288 -25.03 -5.93 -6.06
CA LEU A 288 -24.03 -4.93 -6.45
C LEU A 288 -23.41 -4.18 -5.26
N ALA A 289 -24.11 -4.05 -4.13
CA ALA A 289 -23.66 -3.23 -3.00
C ALA A 289 -24.06 -3.78 -1.61
N GLY A 290 -24.70 -4.95 -1.54
CA GLY A 290 -25.09 -5.59 -0.28
C GLY A 290 -23.92 -6.25 0.47
N GLN A 291 -24.25 -7.09 1.45
CA GLN A 291 -23.26 -7.77 2.31
C GLN A 291 -22.40 -8.81 1.57
N MET A 292 -22.90 -9.37 0.47
CA MET A 292 -22.22 -10.37 -0.37
C MET A 292 -22.19 -9.89 -1.82
N SER A 293 -21.77 -8.65 -2.00
CA SER A 293 -21.81 -7.95 -3.28
C SER A 293 -20.67 -8.36 -4.21
N ILE A 294 -20.67 -7.81 -5.43
CA ILE A 294 -19.55 -7.92 -6.38
C ILE A 294 -18.20 -7.51 -5.76
N PHE A 295 -18.20 -6.55 -4.82
CA PHE A 295 -17.00 -6.07 -4.13
C PHE A 295 -16.39 -7.12 -3.19
N ASP A 296 -17.23 -8.00 -2.64
CA ASP A 296 -16.86 -8.99 -1.61
C ASP A 296 -16.44 -10.35 -2.22
N VAL A 297 -16.43 -10.46 -3.55
CA VAL A 297 -16.00 -11.68 -4.25
C VAL A 297 -14.51 -11.90 -4.02
N GLN A 298 -14.15 -13.08 -3.52
CA GLN A 298 -12.76 -13.49 -3.39
C GLN A 298 -12.29 -14.22 -4.65
N ILE A 299 -11.08 -13.92 -5.11
CA ILE A 299 -10.42 -14.64 -6.19
C ILE A 299 -9.55 -15.75 -5.57
N GLU A 300 -9.84 -17.02 -5.87
CA GLU A 300 -9.08 -18.16 -5.33
C GLU A 300 -7.78 -18.42 -6.12
N ASP A 301 -6.64 -18.42 -5.42
CA ASP A 301 -5.32 -18.98 -5.76
C ASP A 301 -4.91 -18.97 -7.26
N ASP A 302 -4.35 -17.84 -7.72
CA ASP A 302 -3.23 -17.93 -8.67
C ASP A 302 -1.92 -17.92 -7.86
N MET A 303 -0.96 -18.78 -8.23
CA MET A 303 0.24 -19.12 -7.46
C MET A 303 1.23 -17.95 -7.23
N MET A 304 0.82 -16.72 -7.52
CA MET A 304 1.58 -15.48 -7.38
C MET A 304 0.82 -14.34 -6.67
N MET A 305 -0.42 -14.54 -6.18
CA MET A 305 -1.13 -13.53 -5.39
C MET A 305 -1.30 -13.97 -3.92
N PRO A 306 -1.25 -13.04 -2.94
CA PRO A 306 -1.58 -13.36 -1.56
C PRO A 306 -3.01 -13.92 -1.46
N THR A 307 -3.18 -15.05 -0.78
CA THR A 307 -4.50 -15.64 -0.50
C THR A 307 -5.41 -14.65 0.24
N GLY A 308 -6.61 -14.41 -0.30
CA GLY A 308 -7.68 -13.69 0.41
C GLY A 308 -8.07 -12.30 -0.12
N GLN A 309 -7.50 -11.84 -1.24
CA GLN A 309 -7.88 -10.55 -1.85
C GLN A 309 -9.31 -10.58 -2.41
N VAL A 310 -10.04 -9.48 -2.20
CA VAL A 310 -11.40 -9.26 -2.69
C VAL A 310 -11.41 -8.37 -3.92
N VAL A 311 -12.45 -8.45 -4.74
CA VAL A 311 -12.58 -7.67 -5.98
C VAL A 311 -12.43 -6.18 -5.76
N ALA A 312 -12.91 -5.62 -4.64
CA ALA A 312 -12.77 -4.20 -4.31
C ALA A 312 -11.30 -3.70 -4.41
N ASP A 313 -10.35 -4.56 -4.03
CA ASP A 313 -8.92 -4.25 -4.02
C ASP A 313 -8.27 -4.37 -5.40
N LEU A 314 -8.94 -5.06 -6.33
CA LEU A 314 -8.35 -5.55 -7.57
C LEU A 314 -8.83 -4.80 -8.82
N VAL A 315 -9.89 -3.98 -8.71
CA VAL A 315 -10.50 -3.29 -9.87
C VAL A 315 -10.96 -1.88 -9.54
N HIS A 316 -11.20 -1.08 -10.57
CA HIS A 316 -12.03 0.11 -10.49
C HIS A 316 -13.42 -0.21 -11.01
N LEU A 317 -14.45 0.05 -10.21
CA LEU A 317 -15.86 -0.20 -10.56
C LEU A 317 -16.59 1.11 -10.85
N GLY A 318 -17.45 1.08 -11.85
CA GLY A 318 -18.37 2.17 -12.19
C GLY A 318 -19.78 1.63 -12.47
N LEU A 319 -20.77 2.51 -12.35
CA LEU A 319 -22.19 2.19 -12.48
C LEU A 319 -22.89 3.16 -13.41
N ILE A 320 -23.52 2.63 -14.45
CA ILE A 320 -24.43 3.32 -15.34
C ILE A 320 -25.80 2.67 -15.26
N VAL A 321 -26.84 3.50 -15.35
CA VAL A 321 -28.22 3.05 -15.55
C VAL A 321 -28.74 3.46 -16.91
N PHE A 322 -29.77 2.77 -17.41
CA PHE A 322 -30.52 3.20 -18.59
C PHE A 322 -32.01 2.83 -18.47
N GLY A 323 -32.87 3.67 -19.01
CA GLY A 323 -34.32 3.46 -18.97
C GLY A 323 -34.98 4.17 -20.13
N HIS A 324 -35.73 5.23 -19.88
CA HIS A 324 -36.43 6.02 -20.90
C HIS A 324 -35.51 6.84 -21.83
N ASN A 325 -35.95 7.15 -23.05
CA ASN A 325 -35.32 8.11 -23.98
C ASN A 325 -35.80 9.57 -23.89
N ALA A 326 -36.66 9.95 -22.93
CA ALA A 326 -37.31 11.27 -22.93
C ALA A 326 -37.51 11.88 -21.53
N PRO A 327 -37.38 13.22 -21.40
CA PRO A 327 -36.85 14.14 -22.41
C PRO A 327 -35.37 13.86 -22.69
N ALA A 328 -34.87 14.21 -23.88
CA ALA A 328 -33.46 14.00 -24.23
C ALA A 328 -32.55 14.67 -23.18
N PRO A 329 -31.46 14.02 -22.75
CA PRO A 329 -30.85 12.83 -23.35
C PRO A 329 -31.55 11.49 -23.04
N GLY A 330 -32.43 11.44 -22.04
CA GLY A 330 -33.10 10.23 -21.56
C GLY A 330 -32.81 10.01 -20.07
N GLU A 331 -33.10 8.80 -19.59
CA GLU A 331 -32.90 8.35 -18.21
C GLU A 331 -31.49 7.77 -17.98
N GLN A 332 -30.72 7.53 -19.05
CA GLN A 332 -29.38 7.00 -18.92
C GLN A 332 -28.44 7.98 -18.22
N LYS A 333 -27.72 7.49 -17.21
CA LYS A 333 -26.86 8.32 -16.36
C LYS A 333 -25.69 7.50 -15.82
N VAL A 334 -24.53 8.13 -15.73
CA VAL A 334 -23.40 7.63 -14.94
C VAL A 334 -23.71 7.98 -13.49
N LEU A 335 -23.95 6.96 -12.67
CA LEU A 335 -24.24 7.16 -11.25
C LEU A 335 -22.95 7.24 -10.45
N VAL A 336 -21.96 6.43 -10.83
CA VAL A 336 -20.61 6.37 -10.27
C VAL A 336 -19.68 6.11 -11.46
N ASP A 337 -18.65 6.95 -11.65
CA ASP A 337 -17.63 6.69 -12.68
C ASP A 337 -16.59 5.68 -12.16
N TYR A 338 -15.63 5.26 -12.99
CA TYR A 338 -14.63 4.27 -12.58
C TYR A 338 -13.77 4.78 -11.41
N GLY A 339 -13.83 4.09 -10.27
CA GLY A 339 -12.91 4.32 -9.17
C GLY A 339 -12.70 3.12 -8.25
N PRO A 340 -11.69 3.19 -7.37
CA PRO A 340 -11.44 2.18 -6.35
C PRO A 340 -12.48 2.31 -5.23
N CYS A 341 -12.72 1.23 -4.48
CA CYS A 341 -13.52 1.24 -3.25
C CYS A 341 -14.84 2.04 -3.38
N MET A 342 -15.71 1.59 -4.30
CA MET A 342 -16.95 2.27 -4.68
C MET A 342 -18.20 1.60 -4.09
N LYS A 343 -18.06 0.75 -3.06
CA LYS A 343 -19.17 -0.05 -2.54
C LYS A 343 -20.24 0.84 -1.94
N ASP A 344 -19.81 1.84 -1.18
CA ASP A 344 -20.72 2.79 -0.54
C ASP A 344 -21.39 3.72 -1.55
N ASN A 345 -20.67 4.14 -2.59
CA ASN A 345 -21.23 4.93 -3.70
C ASN A 345 -22.35 4.15 -4.40
N PHE A 346 -22.14 2.85 -4.65
CA PHE A 346 -23.17 2.00 -5.26
C PHE A 346 -24.38 1.82 -4.32
N ASN A 347 -24.13 1.59 -3.03
CA ASN A 347 -25.20 1.40 -2.05
C ASN A 347 -26.09 2.65 -1.95
N TRP A 348 -25.47 3.84 -1.93
CA TRP A 348 -26.15 5.14 -1.90
C TRP A 348 -26.88 5.42 -3.22
N ALA A 349 -26.19 5.27 -4.36
CA ALA A 349 -26.74 5.56 -5.69
C ALA A 349 -27.99 4.74 -6.03
N LEU A 350 -28.05 3.48 -5.55
CA LEU A 350 -29.11 2.54 -5.84
C LEU A 350 -30.20 2.47 -4.75
N ALA A 351 -30.10 3.26 -3.67
CA ALA A 351 -31.03 3.21 -2.53
C ALA A 351 -32.38 3.89 -2.81
N PRO A 352 -33.51 3.15 -2.77
CA PRO A 352 -34.83 3.75 -3.00
C PRO A 352 -35.24 4.70 -1.88
N GLU A 353 -34.76 4.45 -0.66
CA GLU A 353 -35.03 5.30 0.51
C GLU A 353 -34.49 6.72 0.32
N ILE A 354 -33.26 6.87 -0.21
CA ILE A 354 -32.65 8.18 -0.46
C ILE A 354 -33.41 8.92 -1.57
N SER A 355 -33.83 8.20 -2.62
CA SER A 355 -34.49 8.85 -3.76
C SER A 355 -35.96 9.23 -3.51
N HIS A 356 -36.52 8.91 -2.33
CA HIS A 356 -37.94 9.11 -2.05
C HIS A 356 -38.16 10.26 -1.05
N PRO A 357 -38.82 11.37 -1.45
CA PRO A 357 -38.93 12.59 -0.63
C PRO A 357 -39.75 12.46 0.66
N GLY A 358 -40.45 11.34 0.82
CA GLY A 358 -41.19 11.02 2.05
C GLY A 358 -40.38 10.21 3.07
N CYS A 359 -39.20 9.73 2.70
CA CYS A 359 -38.32 9.01 3.62
C CYS A 359 -37.44 10.00 4.40
N PRO A 360 -37.03 9.65 5.64
CA PRO A 360 -36.06 10.45 6.38
C PRO A 360 -34.70 10.47 5.67
N GLU A 361 -34.04 11.63 5.70
CA GLU A 361 -32.65 11.79 5.26
C GLU A 361 -31.70 10.91 6.11
N PRO A 362 -30.61 10.37 5.53
CA PRO A 362 -29.59 9.68 6.30
C PRO A 362 -28.92 10.58 7.36
N ASP A 363 -28.53 9.96 8.47
CA ASP A 363 -27.70 10.61 9.50
C ASP A 363 -26.22 10.38 9.17
N TYR A 364 -25.54 11.46 8.76
CA TYR A 364 -24.13 11.46 8.40
C TYR A 364 -23.20 11.84 9.58
N THR A 365 -23.75 12.22 10.74
CA THR A 365 -22.93 12.56 11.92
C THR A 365 -22.01 11.44 12.44
N PRO A 366 -22.32 10.14 12.26
CA PRO A 366 -21.39 9.07 12.63
C PRO A 366 -20.05 9.14 11.89
N LEU A 367 -19.99 9.75 10.70
CA LEU A 367 -18.77 9.87 9.90
C LEU A 367 -17.69 10.70 10.62
N LEU A 368 -18.07 11.68 11.47
CA LEU A 368 -17.15 12.45 12.31
C LEU A 368 -16.33 11.60 13.30
N ASN A 369 -16.80 10.37 13.56
CA ASN A 369 -16.17 9.44 14.48
C ASN A 369 -15.69 8.18 13.75
N ASN A 370 -15.46 8.27 12.43
CA ASN A 370 -15.05 7.17 11.58
C ASN A 370 -16.03 5.96 11.66
N MET A 371 -17.33 6.25 11.80
CA MET A 371 -18.40 5.25 11.83
C MET A 371 -19.29 5.37 10.60
N GLN A 372 -19.77 4.24 10.08
CA GLN A 372 -20.60 4.26 8.88
C GLN A 372 -21.97 4.89 9.10
N TYR A 373 -22.40 5.70 8.13
CA TYR A 373 -23.74 6.27 8.09
C TYR A 373 -24.80 5.18 7.85
N MET A 374 -26.02 5.42 8.33
CA MET A 374 -27.14 4.49 8.16
C MET A 374 -28.23 5.10 7.30
N ILE A 375 -28.69 4.36 6.30
CA ILE A 375 -29.89 4.71 5.53
C ILE A 375 -31.13 4.31 6.36
N PRO A 376 -32.00 5.25 6.72
CA PRO A 376 -33.17 4.97 7.56
C PRO A 376 -34.14 4.00 6.88
N ASP A 377 -34.67 3.05 7.65
CA ASP A 377 -35.68 2.12 7.13
C ASP A 377 -36.98 2.86 6.77
N CYS A 378 -37.41 2.72 5.52
CA CYS A 378 -38.59 3.37 4.96
C CYS A 378 -39.31 2.40 4.00
N ASP A 379 -40.63 2.32 4.08
CA ASP A 379 -41.44 1.43 3.20
C ASP A 379 -42.09 2.17 2.02
N LEU A 380 -42.06 3.51 2.01
CA LEU A 380 -42.73 4.33 0.99
C LEU A 380 -42.31 4.01 -0.46
N PRO A 381 -41.02 3.70 -0.75
CA PRO A 381 -40.58 3.36 -2.10
C PRO A 381 -41.25 2.09 -2.67
N TRP A 382 -41.91 1.26 -1.85
CA TRP A 382 -42.54 0.00 -2.26
C TRP A 382 -44.07 0.01 -2.20
N MET A 383 -44.70 1.19 -2.04
CA MET A 383 -46.16 1.30 -1.97
C MET A 383 -46.88 1.17 -3.33
N GLY A 384 -46.13 0.89 -4.41
CA GLY A 384 -46.64 0.78 -5.79
C GLY A 384 -46.89 2.15 -6.44
N SER A 385 -47.29 2.14 -7.72
CA SER A 385 -47.42 3.39 -8.48
C SER A 385 -48.60 4.28 -8.03
N PRO A 386 -48.50 5.61 -8.19
CA PRO A 386 -47.33 6.33 -8.69
C PRO A 386 -46.30 6.63 -7.60
N ILE A 387 -45.01 6.56 -7.95
CA ILE A 387 -43.91 7.01 -7.10
C ILE A 387 -43.27 8.24 -7.73
N ALA A 388 -43.14 9.30 -6.95
CA ALA A 388 -42.45 10.52 -7.35
C ALA A 388 -41.05 10.52 -6.73
N TRP A 389 -40.04 10.24 -7.55
CA TRP A 389 -38.65 10.27 -7.12
C TRP A 389 -38.09 11.69 -7.08
N GLN A 390 -37.20 11.93 -6.12
CA GLN A 390 -36.30 13.07 -6.09
C GLN A 390 -34.87 12.53 -6.10
N PHE A 391 -34.06 12.98 -7.05
CA PHE A 391 -32.70 12.50 -7.19
C PHE A 391 -31.72 13.46 -6.53
N GLU A 392 -30.75 12.87 -5.86
CA GLU A 392 -29.70 13.56 -5.15
C GLU A 392 -28.37 13.41 -5.90
N SER A 393 -27.44 14.29 -5.57
CA SER A 393 -26.10 14.31 -6.12
C SER A 393 -25.11 14.75 -5.06
N ILE A 394 -24.02 14.01 -4.94
CA ILE A 394 -22.83 14.38 -4.19
C ILE A 394 -21.76 14.76 -5.20
N VAL A 395 -21.11 15.89 -4.96
CA VAL A 395 -19.91 16.28 -5.71
C VAL A 395 -18.72 15.71 -4.96
N GLY A 396 -17.85 15.03 -5.69
CA GLY A 396 -16.64 14.44 -5.13
C GLY A 396 -15.77 15.45 -4.37
N GLY A 397 -15.33 15.09 -3.17
CA GLY A 397 -14.39 15.91 -2.38
C GLY A 397 -15.00 17.18 -1.77
N SER A 398 -16.33 17.27 -1.60
CA SER A 398 -16.94 18.41 -0.91
C SER A 398 -18.35 18.16 -0.35
N PRO A 399 -18.66 18.66 0.87
CA PRO A 399 -17.71 19.15 1.88
C PRO A 399 -16.96 18.00 2.56
N ASP A 400 -15.77 18.29 3.09
CA ASP A 400 -15.00 17.33 3.91
C ASP A 400 -15.90 16.79 5.05
N PRO A 401 -16.16 15.47 5.09
CA PRO A 401 -17.00 14.87 6.11
C PRO A 401 -16.44 15.02 7.53
N ASN A 402 -15.13 15.28 7.67
CA ASN A 402 -14.45 15.44 8.97
C ASN A 402 -14.71 16.80 9.62
N ASP A 403 -15.01 17.84 8.83
CA ASP A 403 -15.27 19.19 9.33
C ASP A 403 -16.77 19.49 9.48
N ASN A 404 -17.60 19.01 8.54
CA ASN A 404 -19.06 19.20 8.56
C ASN A 404 -19.76 18.22 7.60
N PRO A 405 -20.26 17.06 8.09
CA PRO A 405 -20.85 16.05 7.23
C PRO A 405 -22.23 16.49 6.71
N ALA A 406 -22.24 17.17 5.56
CA ALA A 406 -23.46 17.48 4.82
C ALA A 406 -23.90 16.35 3.87
N GLY A 407 -23.16 15.25 3.83
CA GLY A 407 -23.36 14.11 2.95
C GLY A 407 -22.41 12.96 3.31
N PRO A 408 -22.41 11.87 2.52
CA PRO A 408 -21.64 10.67 2.80
C PRO A 408 -20.12 10.81 2.58
N GLY A 409 -19.62 11.99 2.19
CA GLY A 409 -18.18 12.27 2.08
C GLY A 409 -17.49 11.61 0.89
N PHE A 410 -18.21 11.28 -0.19
CA PHE A 410 -17.62 10.61 -1.34
C PHE A 410 -16.64 11.51 -2.11
N ASP A 411 -15.56 10.89 -2.61
CA ASP A 411 -14.58 11.53 -3.51
C ASP A 411 -14.97 11.53 -4.97
N ALA A 412 -15.81 10.58 -5.37
CA ALA A 412 -16.37 10.52 -6.69
C ALA A 412 -17.74 11.18 -6.70
N ASP A 413 -17.99 11.96 -7.76
CA ASP A 413 -19.34 12.41 -8.11
C ASP A 413 -20.28 11.21 -8.11
N THR A 414 -21.30 11.26 -7.26
CA THR A 414 -22.23 10.17 -7.04
C THR A 414 -23.66 10.67 -7.16
N TYR A 415 -24.49 9.93 -7.89
CA TYR A 415 -25.86 10.34 -8.17
C TYR A 415 -26.84 9.21 -7.84
N THR A 416 -27.95 9.54 -7.19
CA THR A 416 -29.04 8.57 -7.04
C THR A 416 -29.88 8.46 -8.29
N HIS A 417 -30.46 7.28 -8.49
CA HIS A 417 -31.42 7.04 -9.56
C HIS A 417 -32.42 5.95 -9.19
N MET A 418 -33.66 6.07 -9.68
CA MET A 418 -34.70 5.07 -9.56
C MET A 418 -35.50 4.97 -10.86
N PRO A 419 -35.89 3.75 -11.29
CA PRO A 419 -36.77 3.57 -12.44
C PRO A 419 -38.07 4.34 -12.27
N LYS A 420 -38.56 4.95 -13.34
CA LYS A 420 -39.85 5.64 -13.29
C LYS A 420 -40.97 4.68 -12.88
N CYS A 421 -41.85 5.12 -11.99
CA CYS A 421 -43.03 4.37 -11.57
C CYS A 421 -44.29 5.25 -11.69
N ASP A 422 -44.74 5.47 -12.93
CA ASP A 422 -45.99 6.15 -13.24
C ASP A 422 -47.20 5.21 -13.11
N SER A 423 -48.40 5.79 -13.01
CA SER A 423 -49.68 5.08 -13.00
C SER A 423 -50.36 5.07 -14.37
N PRO A 424 -50.39 3.94 -15.11
CA PRO A 424 -51.03 3.88 -16.42
C PRO A 424 -52.52 3.48 -16.34
N GLY A 425 -53.05 3.10 -15.17
CA GLY A 425 -54.43 2.62 -15.00
C GLY A 425 -54.62 1.56 -13.91
N MET A 426 -55.66 0.71 -14.02
CA MET A 426 -56.01 -0.31 -13.01
C MET A 426 -54.93 -1.38 -12.86
N GLY A 427 -54.21 -1.33 -11.74
CA GLY A 427 -53.12 -2.23 -11.35
C GLY A 427 -51.96 -1.35 -10.88
N ASN A 428 -51.59 -1.42 -9.61
CA ASN A 428 -50.55 -0.56 -8.98
C ASN A 428 -49.12 -0.82 -9.52
N ILE A 429 -48.98 -1.40 -10.72
CA ILE A 429 -47.70 -1.71 -11.36
C ILE A 429 -46.97 -0.44 -11.78
N CYS A 430 -45.65 -0.45 -11.66
CA CYS A 430 -44.78 0.62 -12.15
C CYS A 430 -44.68 0.57 -13.67
N SER A 431 -44.74 1.74 -14.30
CA SER A 431 -44.58 1.91 -15.74
C SER A 431 -43.93 3.26 -16.07
N GLY A 432 -43.51 3.44 -17.31
CA GLY A 432 -43.03 4.73 -17.82
C GLY A 432 -41.60 4.68 -18.37
N SER A 433 -40.73 3.87 -17.79
CA SER A 433 -39.37 3.60 -18.28
C SER A 433 -39.33 2.29 -19.05
N GLY A 434 -38.58 2.26 -20.16
CA GLY A 434 -38.43 1.10 -21.02
C GLY A 434 -36.97 0.68 -21.17
N THR A 435 -36.73 -0.41 -21.90
CA THR A 435 -35.40 -1.00 -22.05
C THR A 435 -34.67 -0.39 -23.27
N TYR A 436 -34.31 0.90 -23.21
CA TYR A 436 -33.54 1.58 -24.27
C TYR A 436 -32.04 1.22 -24.21
N THR A 437 -31.72 -0.07 -24.30
CA THR A 437 -30.36 -0.64 -24.14
C THR A 437 -29.28 0.09 -24.96
N HIS A 438 -29.59 0.51 -26.18
CA HIS A 438 -28.62 1.23 -27.02
C HIS A 438 -28.16 2.56 -26.41
N LEU A 439 -29.02 3.25 -25.63
CA LEU A 439 -28.65 4.51 -24.97
C LEU A 439 -27.71 4.26 -23.78
N GLY A 440 -27.94 3.19 -23.02
CA GLY A 440 -27.03 2.76 -21.95
C GLY A 440 -25.65 2.38 -22.50
N LEU A 441 -25.62 1.57 -23.56
CA LEU A 441 -24.39 1.15 -24.22
C LEU A 441 -23.63 2.33 -24.85
N GLN A 442 -24.35 3.25 -25.49
CA GLN A 442 -23.77 4.46 -26.04
C GLN A 442 -23.18 5.35 -24.94
N LEU A 443 -23.87 5.48 -23.80
CA LEU A 443 -23.35 6.22 -22.65
C LEU A 443 -22.08 5.57 -22.09
N ALA A 444 -22.05 4.25 -21.91
CA ALA A 444 -20.88 3.52 -21.43
C ALA A 444 -19.67 3.70 -22.36
N LYS A 445 -19.87 3.58 -23.69
CA LYS A 445 -18.84 3.81 -24.69
C LYS A 445 -18.27 5.23 -24.61
N ASN A 446 -19.15 6.24 -24.55
CA ASN A 446 -18.75 7.63 -24.49
C ASN A 446 -18.04 7.95 -23.17
N ASN A 447 -18.53 7.41 -22.05
CA ASN A 447 -17.93 7.57 -20.73
C ASN A 447 -16.53 6.98 -20.69
N GLN A 448 -16.35 5.75 -21.17
CA GLN A 448 -15.03 5.13 -21.25
C GLN A 448 -14.03 5.97 -22.05
N THR A 449 -14.45 6.50 -23.22
CA THR A 449 -13.57 7.35 -24.04
C THR A 449 -13.21 8.65 -23.33
N ALA A 450 -14.18 9.28 -22.67
CA ALA A 450 -13.98 10.52 -21.91
C ALA A 450 -13.06 10.30 -20.71
N TYR A 451 -13.35 9.28 -19.90
CA TYR A 451 -12.54 8.88 -18.75
C TYR A 451 -11.11 8.56 -19.16
N HIS A 452 -10.92 7.71 -20.18
CA HIS A 452 -9.59 7.33 -20.65
C HIS A 452 -8.79 8.55 -21.10
N THR A 453 -9.41 9.47 -21.84
CA THR A 453 -8.75 10.70 -22.30
C THR A 453 -8.36 11.61 -21.14
N ALA A 454 -9.23 11.76 -20.14
CA ALA A 454 -8.95 12.59 -18.97
C ALA A 454 -7.84 12.00 -18.10
N GLN A 455 -7.92 10.71 -17.82
CA GLN A 455 -6.96 10.01 -16.97
C GLN A 455 -5.60 9.79 -17.65
N LEU A 456 -5.54 9.80 -18.99
CA LEU A 456 -4.28 9.74 -19.73
C LEU A 456 -3.43 10.99 -19.47
N MET A 457 -4.06 12.15 -19.26
CA MET A 457 -3.35 13.39 -18.89
C MET A 457 -2.78 13.32 -17.47
N ASN A 458 -3.45 12.59 -16.59
CA ASN A 458 -3.05 12.38 -15.20
C ASN A 458 -2.16 11.14 -15.01
N MET A 459 -1.74 10.48 -16.11
CA MET A 459 -0.92 9.26 -16.10
C MET A 459 -1.54 8.05 -15.37
N ASN A 460 -2.84 8.09 -15.07
CA ASN A 460 -3.56 7.03 -14.34
C ASN A 460 -4.00 5.86 -15.25
N VAL A 461 -3.99 6.05 -16.57
CA VAL A 461 -4.31 5.03 -17.58
C VAL A 461 -3.32 5.10 -18.75
N ASN A 462 -3.20 4.01 -19.51
CA ASN A 462 -2.42 3.97 -20.74
C ASN A 462 -3.05 3.01 -21.77
N ALA A 463 -2.42 2.83 -22.93
CA ALA A 463 -2.96 2.01 -24.01
C ALA A 463 -3.19 0.52 -23.66
N MET A 464 -2.63 0.04 -22.56
CA MET A 464 -2.77 -1.34 -22.06
C MET A 464 -3.82 -1.45 -20.94
N THR A 465 -4.42 -0.33 -20.51
CA THR A 465 -5.53 -0.33 -19.55
C THR A 465 -6.68 -1.20 -20.03
N GLN A 466 -7.05 -2.19 -19.23
CA GLN A 466 -8.16 -3.08 -19.52
C GLN A 466 -9.50 -2.44 -19.13
N TYR A 467 -10.46 -2.50 -20.05
CA TYR A 467 -11.84 -2.08 -19.83
C TYR A 467 -12.77 -3.24 -20.13
N LEU A 468 -13.79 -3.44 -19.29
CA LEU A 468 -14.87 -4.38 -19.55
C LEU A 468 -16.21 -3.84 -19.07
N ASN A 469 -17.28 -4.33 -19.68
CA ASN A 469 -18.65 -3.99 -19.31
C ASN A 469 -19.40 -5.23 -18.84
N ILE A 470 -20.32 -5.05 -17.88
CA ILE A 470 -21.33 -6.04 -17.51
C ILE A 470 -22.70 -5.40 -17.70
N LEU A 471 -23.43 -5.86 -18.72
CA LEU A 471 -24.80 -5.45 -19.00
C LEU A 471 -25.78 -6.36 -18.25
N ILE A 472 -26.58 -5.79 -17.36
CA ILE A 472 -27.66 -6.47 -16.63
C ILE A 472 -28.99 -5.93 -17.17
N THR A 473 -29.84 -6.80 -17.72
CA THR A 473 -31.15 -6.40 -18.28
C THR A 473 -32.24 -7.41 -18.00
N ASP A 474 -33.43 -6.91 -17.68
CA ASP A 474 -34.57 -7.74 -17.25
C ASP A 474 -35.60 -8.02 -18.35
N GLY A 475 -35.38 -7.49 -19.57
CA GLY A 475 -36.39 -7.51 -20.60
C GLY A 475 -35.89 -7.43 -22.03
N GLN A 476 -36.84 -7.53 -22.95
CA GLN A 476 -36.59 -7.33 -24.38
C GLN A 476 -36.53 -5.84 -24.68
N TYR A 477 -35.60 -5.45 -25.55
CA TYR A 477 -35.51 -4.06 -26.02
C TYR A 477 -36.46 -3.74 -27.17
N ASN A 478 -37.34 -4.66 -27.60
CA ASN A 478 -38.27 -4.44 -28.71
C ASN A 478 -39.20 -3.27 -28.44
N GLY A 479 -39.25 -2.32 -29.38
CA GLY A 479 -40.06 -1.12 -29.26
C GLY A 479 -39.34 0.05 -28.58
N TYR A 480 -38.17 -0.19 -28.01
CA TYR A 480 -37.29 0.82 -27.40
C TYR A 480 -35.97 0.97 -28.15
N SER A 481 -35.36 -0.17 -28.53
CA SER A 481 -34.17 -0.26 -29.36
C SER A 481 -34.40 -1.16 -30.56
N THR A 482 -33.53 -1.04 -31.56
CA THR A 482 -33.43 -1.99 -32.68
C THR A 482 -32.13 -2.76 -32.59
N ASP A 483 -32.09 -3.98 -33.14
CA ASP A 483 -30.88 -4.79 -33.25
C ASP A 483 -29.71 -3.99 -33.83
N ALA A 484 -29.95 -3.19 -34.88
CA ALA A 484 -28.91 -2.38 -35.51
C ALA A 484 -28.30 -1.32 -34.58
N GLN A 485 -29.10 -0.73 -33.67
CA GLN A 485 -28.60 0.23 -32.70
C GLN A 485 -27.79 -0.46 -31.61
N VAL A 486 -28.29 -1.56 -31.06
CA VAL A 486 -27.61 -2.32 -29.99
C VAL A 486 -26.32 -2.94 -30.52
N GLN A 487 -26.39 -3.56 -31.70
CA GLN A 487 -25.24 -4.18 -32.37
C GLN A 487 -24.14 -3.16 -32.67
N ALA A 488 -24.48 -1.97 -33.15
CA ALA A 488 -23.49 -0.96 -33.50
C ALA A 488 -22.63 -0.57 -32.30
N GLU A 489 -23.24 -0.30 -31.14
CA GLU A 489 -22.52 0.10 -29.92
C GLU A 489 -21.65 -1.04 -29.37
N LEU A 490 -22.20 -2.27 -29.29
CA LEU A 490 -21.46 -3.43 -28.79
C LEU A 490 -20.28 -3.82 -29.67
N GLN A 491 -20.47 -3.86 -31.00
CA GLN A 491 -19.40 -4.23 -31.92
C GLN A 491 -18.30 -3.17 -31.96
N GLU A 492 -18.63 -1.89 -31.80
CA GLU A 492 -17.62 -0.83 -31.70
C GLU A 492 -16.74 -1.02 -30.46
N MET A 493 -17.35 -1.24 -29.29
CA MET A 493 -16.62 -1.53 -28.05
C MET A 493 -15.78 -2.81 -28.17
N ALA A 494 -16.34 -3.90 -28.71
CA ALA A 494 -15.62 -5.15 -28.90
C ALA A 494 -14.43 -5.02 -29.87
N ASN A 495 -14.57 -4.23 -30.94
CA ASN A 495 -13.46 -3.94 -31.86
C ASN A 495 -12.33 -3.13 -31.21
N ASN A 496 -12.65 -2.37 -30.15
CA ASN A 496 -11.70 -1.64 -29.33
C ASN A 496 -11.15 -2.47 -28.15
N GLY A 497 -11.45 -3.77 -28.10
CA GLY A 497 -10.98 -4.68 -27.04
C GLY A 497 -11.79 -4.65 -25.75
N ILE A 498 -12.93 -3.93 -25.73
CA ILE A 498 -13.79 -3.81 -24.54
C ILE A 498 -14.89 -4.86 -24.63
N LEU A 499 -14.74 -5.94 -23.86
CA LEU A 499 -15.74 -7.01 -23.80
C LEU A 499 -16.98 -6.56 -23.04
N THR A 500 -18.17 -6.97 -23.49
CA THR A 500 -19.42 -6.77 -22.76
C THR A 500 -20.02 -8.12 -22.40
N TYR A 501 -19.96 -8.48 -21.13
CA TYR A 501 -20.69 -9.61 -20.56
C TYR A 501 -22.16 -9.24 -20.40
N VAL A 502 -23.06 -10.19 -20.68
CA VAL A 502 -24.51 -9.94 -20.69
C VAL A 502 -25.17 -10.89 -19.72
N ILE A 503 -25.92 -10.35 -18.77
CA ILE A 503 -26.71 -11.08 -17.78
C ILE A 503 -28.19 -10.78 -18.05
N GLY A 504 -28.93 -11.80 -18.45
CA GLY A 504 -30.39 -11.76 -18.43
C GLY A 504 -30.89 -11.96 -17.01
N PHE A 505 -31.70 -11.02 -16.51
CA PHE A 505 -32.08 -10.98 -15.11
C PHE A 505 -33.60 -11.05 -14.88
N GLY A 506 -34.04 -11.91 -13.96
CA GLY A 506 -35.45 -12.07 -13.62
C GLY A 506 -36.26 -12.85 -14.65
N ASP A 507 -37.59 -12.84 -14.50
CA ASP A 507 -38.49 -13.69 -15.28
C ASP A 507 -38.83 -13.15 -16.68
N GLY A 508 -38.59 -11.86 -16.93
CA GLY A 508 -38.82 -11.19 -18.20
C GLY A 508 -37.93 -11.68 -19.35
N VAL A 509 -36.81 -12.32 -19.03
CA VAL A 509 -35.84 -12.83 -20.01
C VAL A 509 -36.05 -14.29 -20.44
N ASN A 510 -37.00 -15.00 -19.81
CA ASN A 510 -37.24 -16.43 -20.05
C ASN A 510 -37.98 -16.78 -21.36
N THR A 511 -38.26 -15.78 -22.21
CA THR A 511 -38.92 -16.00 -23.51
C THR A 511 -37.92 -16.36 -24.61
N PRO A 512 -38.30 -17.14 -25.64
CA PRO A 512 -37.41 -17.45 -26.76
C PRO A 512 -36.85 -16.21 -27.48
N GLN A 513 -37.63 -15.13 -27.54
CA GLN A 513 -37.23 -13.87 -28.14
C GLN A 513 -36.21 -13.13 -27.28
N ALA A 514 -36.45 -13.02 -25.97
CA ALA A 514 -35.49 -12.43 -25.05
C ALA A 514 -34.16 -13.19 -25.04
N GLN A 515 -34.20 -14.52 -24.98
CA GLN A 515 -33.01 -15.35 -25.06
C GLN A 515 -32.27 -15.18 -26.39
N ALA A 516 -32.98 -15.03 -27.51
CA ALA A 516 -32.34 -14.70 -28.79
C ALA A 516 -31.61 -13.34 -28.75
N GLN A 517 -32.19 -12.35 -28.08
CA GLN A 517 -31.56 -11.03 -27.93
C GLN A 517 -30.36 -11.04 -27.00
N LEU A 518 -30.43 -11.75 -25.86
CA LEU A 518 -29.30 -11.92 -24.95
C LEU A 518 -28.12 -12.60 -25.67
N ASN A 519 -28.40 -13.66 -26.42
CA ASN A 519 -27.38 -14.33 -27.23
C ASN A 519 -26.78 -13.40 -28.29
N ASN A 520 -27.61 -12.61 -28.98
CA ASN A 520 -27.12 -11.62 -29.93
C ASN A 520 -26.22 -10.58 -29.25
N MET A 521 -26.61 -10.04 -28.09
CA MET A 521 -25.82 -9.05 -27.36
C MET A 521 -24.49 -9.62 -26.89
N ALA A 522 -24.47 -10.83 -26.31
CA ALA A 522 -23.22 -11.48 -25.88
C ALA A 522 -22.27 -11.75 -27.06
N MET A 523 -22.79 -12.19 -28.20
CA MET A 523 -22.00 -12.38 -29.41
C MET A 523 -21.47 -11.06 -29.98
N TRP A 524 -22.30 -10.01 -30.03
CA TRP A 524 -21.89 -8.70 -30.54
C TRP A 524 -20.89 -8.00 -29.62
N GLY A 525 -21.02 -8.19 -28.30
CA GLY A 525 -20.13 -7.66 -27.27
C GLY A 525 -18.86 -8.49 -27.04
N GLY A 526 -18.67 -9.61 -27.76
CA GLY A 526 -17.45 -10.41 -27.73
C GLY A 526 -17.31 -11.40 -26.57
N SER A 527 -18.23 -11.42 -25.59
CA SER A 527 -18.21 -12.34 -24.45
C SER A 527 -18.67 -13.77 -24.80
N GLY A 528 -19.34 -13.94 -25.94
CA GLY A 528 -19.77 -15.24 -26.45
C GLY A 528 -21.18 -15.61 -26.02
N MET A 529 -21.36 -16.13 -24.81
CA MET A 529 -22.66 -16.59 -24.30
C MET A 529 -23.15 -15.70 -23.14
N PRO A 530 -24.47 -15.42 -23.06
CA PRO A 530 -25.03 -14.68 -21.94
C PRO A 530 -25.13 -15.56 -20.69
N PHE A 531 -25.16 -14.90 -19.54
CA PHE A 531 -25.56 -15.48 -18.25
C PHE A 531 -27.06 -15.29 -18.02
N ASP A 532 -27.63 -16.15 -17.18
CA ASP A 532 -29.05 -16.17 -16.83
C ASP A 532 -29.17 -16.22 -15.31
N ALA A 533 -29.93 -15.28 -14.73
CA ALA A 533 -30.11 -15.16 -13.30
C ALA A 533 -31.57 -14.81 -12.97
N ASP A 534 -32.31 -15.73 -12.34
CA ASP A 534 -33.71 -15.50 -11.96
C ASP A 534 -33.85 -14.74 -10.62
N ASN A 535 -32.79 -14.64 -9.84
CA ASN A 535 -32.80 -13.99 -8.51
C ASN A 535 -31.41 -13.47 -8.10
N GLN A 536 -31.35 -12.74 -6.98
CA GLN A 536 -30.14 -12.18 -6.38
C GLN A 536 -28.97 -13.18 -6.31
N ALA A 537 -29.17 -14.37 -5.74
CA ALA A 537 -28.07 -15.34 -5.55
C ALA A 537 -27.50 -15.85 -6.88
N GLN A 538 -28.34 -15.99 -7.91
CA GLN A 538 -27.86 -16.35 -9.25
C GLN A 538 -27.16 -15.17 -9.95
N LEU A 539 -27.57 -13.93 -9.67
CA LEU A 539 -26.89 -12.74 -10.16
C LEU A 539 -25.49 -12.62 -9.53
N GLU A 540 -25.37 -12.79 -8.21
CA GLU A 540 -24.09 -12.86 -7.49
C GLU A 540 -23.18 -13.95 -8.06
N ALA A 541 -23.72 -15.14 -8.34
CA ALA A 541 -22.96 -16.25 -8.94
C ALA A 541 -22.48 -15.94 -10.38
N ALA A 542 -23.30 -15.28 -11.18
CA ALA A 542 -22.94 -14.84 -12.53
C ALA A 542 -21.83 -13.78 -12.49
N LEU A 543 -21.95 -12.78 -11.61
CA LEU A 543 -20.93 -11.76 -11.38
C LEU A 543 -19.61 -12.40 -10.94
N LYS A 544 -19.63 -13.30 -9.95
CA LYS A 544 -18.44 -14.06 -9.51
C LYS A 544 -17.76 -14.78 -10.68
N THR A 545 -18.53 -15.50 -11.49
CA THR A 545 -17.97 -16.25 -12.64
C THR A 545 -17.31 -15.32 -13.67
N ILE A 546 -17.87 -14.13 -13.89
CA ILE A 546 -17.28 -13.14 -14.81
C ILE A 546 -15.95 -12.63 -14.26
N ILE A 547 -15.91 -12.29 -12.97
CA ILE A 547 -14.72 -11.72 -12.32
C ILE A 547 -13.59 -12.77 -12.18
N GLU A 548 -13.90 -14.03 -11.87
CA GLU A 548 -12.90 -15.12 -11.86
C GLU A 548 -12.25 -15.37 -13.24
N GLY A 549 -12.89 -14.92 -14.32
CA GLY A 549 -12.34 -15.00 -15.67
C GLY A 549 -11.32 -13.90 -15.99
N LEU A 550 -11.10 -12.94 -15.09
CA LEU A 550 -10.18 -11.82 -15.30
C LEU A 550 -8.75 -12.19 -14.90
N THR A 551 -7.79 -11.61 -15.60
CA THR A 551 -6.36 -11.75 -15.28
C THR A 551 -5.88 -10.45 -14.65
N PHE A 552 -5.37 -10.54 -13.43
CA PHE A 552 -4.79 -9.42 -12.69
C PHE A 552 -3.28 -9.42 -12.85
N ASP A 553 -2.70 -8.23 -12.97
CA ASP A 553 -1.25 -8.07 -12.97
C ASP A 553 -0.77 -7.99 -11.50
N PRO A 554 0.01 -8.97 -11.01
CA PRO A 554 0.47 -9.01 -9.62
C PRO A 554 1.44 -7.86 -9.29
N CYS A 555 1.90 -7.11 -10.29
CA CYS A 555 2.75 -5.92 -10.10
C CYS A 555 1.94 -4.63 -9.86
N CYS A 556 0.61 -4.68 -9.84
CA CYS A 556 -0.22 -3.53 -9.53
C CYS A 556 -0.29 -3.27 -8.02
N ASN A 557 -0.22 -1.99 -7.63
CA ASN A 557 -0.61 -1.60 -6.27
C ASN A 557 -2.11 -1.84 -6.14
N PHE A 558 -2.48 -2.74 -5.24
CA PHE A 558 -3.89 -3.07 -4.98
C PHE A 558 -4.49 -2.01 -4.06
N ASN A 559 -5.78 -1.73 -4.23
CA ASN A 559 -6.47 -0.86 -3.29
C ASN A 559 -6.57 -1.58 -1.93
N ASP A 560 -6.70 -0.83 -0.84
CA ASP A 560 -7.13 -1.38 0.44
C ASP A 560 -8.52 -0.81 0.76
N CYS A 561 -9.56 -1.55 0.37
CA CYS A 561 -10.93 -1.15 0.63
C CYS A 561 -11.46 -1.69 1.98
N SER A 562 -10.57 -2.06 2.91
CA SER A 562 -10.97 -2.58 4.22
C SER A 562 -11.34 -1.50 5.25
N PHE A 563 -11.00 -0.23 4.99
CA PHE A 563 -11.39 0.89 5.84
C PHE A 563 -12.84 1.34 5.60
N ASN A 564 -13.44 1.95 6.62
CA ASN A 564 -14.81 2.42 6.58
C ASN A 564 -14.95 3.75 7.34
N PRO A 565 -15.30 4.86 6.66
CA PRO A 565 -15.53 5.00 5.22
C PRO A 565 -14.31 4.58 4.37
N GLU A 566 -14.57 4.02 3.19
CA GLU A 566 -13.53 3.56 2.25
C GLU A 566 -12.55 4.72 1.94
N PRO A 567 -11.22 4.48 1.84
CA PRO A 567 -10.24 5.55 1.77
C PRO A 567 -10.44 6.34 0.49
N THR A 568 -10.72 7.61 0.73
CA THR A 568 -11.09 8.61 -0.23
C THR A 568 -9.77 9.10 -0.87
N THR A 569 -9.52 8.67 -2.11
CA THR A 569 -8.32 8.93 -2.93
C THR A 569 -7.99 10.41 -3.25
N GLY A 570 -8.21 11.34 -2.33
CA GLY A 570 -7.87 12.77 -2.48
C GLY A 570 -7.27 13.45 -1.25
N GLU A 571 -7.29 12.84 -0.08
CA GLU A 571 -6.68 13.37 1.16
C GLU A 571 -5.30 12.71 1.38
N PRO A 572 -4.33 13.39 2.02
CA PRO A 572 -3.34 12.66 2.81
C PRO A 572 -4.16 11.84 3.81
N ASP A 573 -4.03 10.52 3.71
CA ASP A 573 -4.68 9.53 4.58
C ASP A 573 -4.73 10.00 6.04
N PRO A 574 -5.84 9.84 6.79
CA PRO A 574 -5.75 9.77 8.24
C PRO A 574 -4.66 8.77 8.59
N THR A 575 -3.56 9.28 9.15
CA THR A 575 -2.31 8.56 9.33
C THR A 575 -2.55 7.11 9.75
N VAL A 576 -2.16 6.21 8.84
CA VAL A 576 -2.08 4.76 9.05
C VAL A 576 -1.56 4.51 10.46
N SER A 577 -2.25 3.67 11.24
CA SER A 577 -2.01 3.47 12.68
C SER A 577 -0.55 3.07 12.98
N GLY A 578 0.31 4.06 13.15
CA GLY A 578 1.72 3.91 13.49
C GLY A 578 2.50 5.21 13.21
N CYS A 579 3.54 5.43 13.99
CA CYS A 579 4.46 6.57 13.88
C CYS A 579 5.80 6.10 13.28
N GLN A 580 6.52 6.97 12.60
CA GLN A 580 7.91 6.74 12.17
C GLN A 580 8.88 7.59 13.01
N ASP A 581 8.44 8.77 13.43
CA ASP A 581 9.12 9.64 14.38
C ASP A 581 8.12 10.27 15.37
N ASP A 582 8.63 11.05 16.31
CA ASP A 582 7.82 11.65 17.39
C ASP A 582 6.86 12.72 16.84
N GLU A 583 7.18 13.30 15.68
CA GLU A 583 6.34 14.28 14.98
C GLU A 583 5.07 13.68 14.39
N ASP A 584 5.04 12.36 14.19
CA ASP A 584 3.85 11.60 13.78
C ASP A 584 2.86 11.35 14.94
N CYS A 585 3.24 11.69 16.18
CA CYS A 585 2.45 11.48 17.38
C CYS A 585 1.77 12.77 17.89
N PRO A 586 0.59 12.66 18.55
CA PRO A 586 0.00 13.80 19.25
C PRO A 586 0.95 14.39 20.30
N GLU A 587 0.76 15.66 20.66
CA GLU A 587 1.54 16.29 21.74
C GLU A 587 1.51 15.41 23.01
N ASN A 588 2.69 15.22 23.64
CA ASN A 588 2.93 14.34 24.79
C ASN A 588 2.92 12.82 24.52
N PHE A 589 3.19 12.38 23.28
CA PHE A 589 3.43 10.97 22.94
C PHE A 589 4.76 10.79 22.19
N GLU A 590 5.50 9.71 22.45
CA GLU A 590 6.78 9.37 21.78
C GLU A 590 6.59 8.14 20.89
N CYS A 591 7.33 8.12 19.78
CA CYS A 591 7.26 7.04 18.84
C CYS A 591 8.12 5.85 19.27
N VAL A 592 7.46 4.78 19.71
CA VAL A 592 8.13 3.56 20.15
C VAL A 592 8.12 2.52 19.03
N ILE A 593 9.26 2.40 18.34
CA ILE A 593 9.47 1.36 17.32
C ILE A 593 9.93 0.06 18.01
N GLN A 594 9.05 -0.93 18.11
CA GLN A 594 9.44 -2.26 18.59
C GLN A 594 10.30 -3.00 17.55
N MET A 595 11.35 -3.68 18.04
CA MET A 595 12.28 -4.41 17.17
C MET A 595 11.55 -5.47 16.34
N GLY A 596 11.48 -5.25 15.01
CA GLY A 596 10.84 -6.15 14.06
C GLY A 596 9.60 -5.57 13.34
N ASN A 597 9.16 -4.37 13.71
CA ASN A 597 8.10 -3.65 12.99
C ASN A 597 8.68 -2.52 12.12
N PHE A 598 8.00 -2.26 10.99
CA PHE A 598 8.35 -1.18 10.07
C PHE A 598 7.75 0.18 10.50
N PHE A 599 6.81 0.17 11.45
CA PHE A 599 6.16 1.34 12.05
C PHE A 599 6.16 1.20 13.59
N GLY A 600 6.30 2.31 14.30
CA GLY A 600 6.21 2.41 15.76
C GLY A 600 4.78 2.73 16.24
N ASN A 601 4.56 2.67 17.54
CA ASN A 601 3.31 3.10 18.16
C ASN A 601 3.57 4.36 19.00
N CYS A 602 2.63 5.31 18.99
CA CYS A 602 2.67 6.45 19.91
C CYS A 602 2.38 5.97 21.34
N GLU A 603 3.37 6.04 22.22
CA GLU A 603 3.22 5.78 23.66
C GLU A 603 3.26 7.12 24.43
N PRO A 604 2.49 7.30 25.51
CA PRO A 604 2.49 8.54 26.27
C PRO A 604 3.88 8.88 26.83
N ILE A 605 4.31 10.13 26.67
CA ILE A 605 5.48 10.71 27.31
C ILE A 605 5.03 11.19 28.69
N GLY A 606 5.40 10.48 29.76
CA GLY A 606 5.11 10.91 31.14
C GLY A 606 4.07 10.05 31.87
N ASP A 607 3.65 10.52 33.04
CA ASP A 607 2.85 9.73 33.98
C ASP A 607 1.34 9.92 33.80
N CYS A 608 0.89 10.90 33.01
CA CYS A 608 -0.53 11.20 32.78
C CYS A 608 -0.76 11.91 31.44
N VAL A 609 -1.97 11.73 30.87
CA VAL A 609 -2.48 12.51 29.73
C VAL A 609 -3.69 13.37 30.13
N ASP A 610 -4.39 12.99 31.20
CA ASP A 610 -5.39 13.82 31.87
C ASP A 610 -5.46 13.52 33.38
N ASP A 611 -6.30 14.28 34.11
CA ASP A 611 -6.44 14.16 35.57
C ASP A 611 -6.94 12.79 36.03
N SER A 612 -7.55 11.98 35.15
CA SER A 612 -8.08 10.66 35.51
C SER A 612 -7.01 9.59 35.61
N ASP A 613 -5.82 9.86 35.07
CA ASP A 613 -4.64 8.99 35.18
C ASP A 613 -3.93 9.12 36.54
N CYS A 614 -4.24 10.16 37.30
CA CYS A 614 -3.57 10.48 38.57
C CYS A 614 -4.34 9.97 39.81
N ASP A 615 -3.63 9.77 40.91
CA ASP A 615 -4.24 9.33 42.16
C ASP A 615 -5.17 10.44 42.74
N PRO A 616 -6.19 10.09 43.55
CA PRO A 616 -7.09 11.08 44.13
C PRO A 616 -6.36 12.19 44.91
N GLY A 617 -6.46 13.42 44.42
CA GLY A 617 -5.77 14.59 44.99
C GLY A 617 -4.62 15.12 44.13
N GLU A 618 -4.27 14.43 43.04
CA GLU A 618 -3.32 14.89 42.02
C GLU A 618 -4.05 15.40 40.77
N VAL A 619 -3.40 16.28 40.02
CA VAL A 619 -3.85 16.76 38.70
C VAL A 619 -2.72 16.55 37.70
N CYS A 620 -3.07 16.35 36.43
CA CYS A 620 -2.07 16.20 35.39
C CYS A 620 -1.50 17.58 35.01
N ASP A 621 -0.23 17.82 35.31
CA ASP A 621 0.48 19.01 34.87
C ASP A 621 0.95 18.83 33.43
N LEU A 622 0.10 19.24 32.49
CA LEU A 622 0.42 19.22 31.05
C LEU A 622 1.50 20.24 30.66
N ASP A 623 1.85 21.19 31.54
CA ASP A 623 2.93 22.14 31.32
C ASP A 623 4.30 21.59 31.81
N ALA A 624 4.32 20.43 32.48
CA ALA A 624 5.55 19.72 32.83
C ALA A 624 6.11 18.96 31.61
N ASP A 625 7.44 18.91 31.47
CA ASP A 625 8.15 18.23 30.38
C ASP A 625 9.12 17.19 30.96
N PRO A 626 8.74 15.88 31.01
CA PRO A 626 7.48 15.30 30.52
C PRO A 626 6.28 15.59 31.46
N PRO A 627 5.02 15.41 31.02
CA PRO A 627 3.82 15.50 31.87
C PRO A 627 3.90 14.64 33.13
N GLN A 628 3.48 15.19 34.26
CA GLN A 628 3.54 14.52 35.57
C GLN A 628 2.25 14.74 36.35
N CYS A 629 1.84 13.71 37.10
CA CYS A 629 0.85 13.89 38.16
C CYS A 629 1.47 14.72 39.28
N VAL A 630 0.86 15.87 39.58
CA VAL A 630 1.30 16.76 40.65
C VAL A 630 0.16 17.01 41.62
N VAL A 631 0.49 17.14 42.90
CA VAL A 631 -0.46 17.64 43.88
C VAL A 631 -0.57 19.16 43.68
N PRO A 632 -1.74 19.69 43.24
CA PRO A 632 -1.90 21.12 43.10
C PRO A 632 -1.81 21.78 44.48
N PRO A 633 -1.27 23.01 44.57
CA PRO A 633 -1.15 23.68 45.86
C PRO A 633 -2.55 23.91 46.45
N CYS A 634 -2.79 23.41 47.66
CA CYS A 634 -4.04 23.64 48.36
C CYS A 634 -4.16 25.13 48.76
N THR A 635 -5.38 25.63 48.86
CA THR A 635 -5.66 27.00 49.33
C THR A 635 -6.48 27.01 50.61
N ASP A 636 -7.24 25.96 50.86
CA ASP A 636 -7.89 25.68 52.13
C ASP A 636 -8.06 24.17 52.39
N ASP A 637 -8.50 23.79 53.60
CA ASP A 637 -8.60 22.39 54.03
C ASP A 637 -9.58 21.56 53.18
N SER A 638 -10.48 22.19 52.42
CA SER A 638 -11.42 21.44 51.56
C SER A 638 -10.80 20.98 50.25
N ASP A 639 -9.62 21.51 49.91
CA ASP A 639 -8.80 21.06 48.79
C ASP A 639 -8.02 19.77 49.11
N CYS A 640 -7.99 19.35 50.39
CA CYS A 640 -7.23 18.20 50.88
C CYS A 640 -8.11 16.99 51.21
N GLY A 641 -7.50 15.81 51.33
CA GLY A 641 -8.18 14.58 51.75
C GLY A 641 -8.84 14.72 53.14
N ALA A 642 -9.79 13.84 53.46
CA ALA A 642 -10.62 13.95 54.67
C ALA A 642 -9.85 14.00 56.02
N ASP A 643 -8.57 13.62 56.01
CA ASP A 643 -7.67 13.56 57.17
C ASP A 643 -6.46 14.51 57.05
N GLU A 644 -6.53 15.50 56.15
CA GLU A 644 -5.46 16.47 55.86
C GLU A 644 -5.95 17.92 55.99
N VAL A 645 -5.04 18.83 56.28
CA VAL A 645 -5.25 20.29 56.34
C VAL A 645 -4.27 21.00 55.42
N CYS A 646 -4.67 22.15 54.90
CA CYS A 646 -3.82 22.91 54.02
C CYS A 646 -2.83 23.79 54.80
N GLU A 647 -1.56 23.42 54.83
CA GLU A 647 -0.49 24.20 55.47
C GLU A 647 0.54 24.67 54.44
N ASP A 648 0.70 25.99 54.31
CA ASP A 648 1.65 26.64 53.39
C ASP A 648 1.55 26.16 51.91
N GLY A 649 0.33 25.81 51.48
CA GLY A 649 0.05 25.36 50.12
C GLY A 649 0.28 23.87 49.88
N ILE A 650 0.48 23.09 50.95
CA ILE A 650 0.68 21.64 50.92
C ILE A 650 -0.36 20.99 51.85
N CYS A 651 -1.05 19.95 51.37
CA CYS A 651 -1.90 19.13 52.22
C CYS A 651 -1.02 18.33 53.18
N VAL A 652 -1.16 18.56 54.48
CA VAL A 652 -0.45 17.86 55.54
C VAL A 652 -1.45 17.16 56.46
N PRO A 653 -1.11 16.02 57.08
CA PRO A 653 -2.03 15.35 58.00
C PRO A 653 -2.55 16.28 59.09
N ALA A 654 -3.86 16.25 59.33
CA ALA A 654 -4.48 17.04 60.38
C ALA A 654 -3.92 16.65 61.76
N PRO A 655 -3.64 17.61 62.68
CA PRO A 655 -3.17 17.26 64.00
C PRO A 655 -4.27 16.50 64.77
N CYS A 656 -3.93 15.33 65.31
CA CYS A 656 -4.87 14.53 66.09
C CYS A 656 -5.21 15.24 67.42
N MET A 657 -6.43 15.08 67.92
CA MET A 657 -6.84 15.62 69.23
C MET A 657 -7.05 14.52 70.27
N SER A 658 -7.20 13.27 69.82
CA SER A 658 -7.40 12.07 70.61
C SER A 658 -7.00 10.82 69.80
N ASP A 659 -6.83 9.70 70.49
CA ASP A 659 -6.45 8.42 69.85
C ASP A 659 -7.47 7.96 68.80
N ASP A 660 -8.74 8.37 68.92
CA ASP A 660 -9.80 8.05 67.96
C ASP A 660 -9.62 8.78 66.60
N ASP A 661 -8.80 9.84 66.56
CA ASP A 661 -8.46 10.58 65.35
C ASP A 661 -7.30 9.91 64.57
N CYS A 662 -6.71 8.85 65.13
CA CYS A 662 -5.57 8.15 64.54
C CYS A 662 -6.00 6.83 63.88
N PRO A 663 -5.58 6.56 62.63
CA PRO A 663 -5.93 5.32 61.96
C PRO A 663 -5.25 4.11 62.63
N GLY A 664 -6.01 3.04 62.84
CA GLY A 664 -5.51 1.78 63.42
C GLY A 664 -5.29 1.85 64.93
N ASP A 665 -4.20 1.24 65.41
CA ASP A 665 -3.85 1.17 66.84
C ASP A 665 -2.85 2.29 67.27
N LEU A 666 -2.78 3.37 66.49
CA LEU A 666 -1.90 4.51 66.77
C LEU A 666 -2.50 5.41 67.86
N VAL A 667 -1.65 6.08 68.63
CA VAL A 667 -2.03 6.92 69.78
C VAL A 667 -1.66 8.37 69.46
N CYS A 668 -2.54 9.29 69.81
CA CYS A 668 -2.33 10.71 69.58
C CYS A 668 -1.39 11.29 70.63
N ASN A 669 -0.16 11.62 70.23
CA ASN A 669 0.84 12.24 71.10
C ASN A 669 1.20 13.63 70.56
N ASP A 670 0.84 14.67 71.32
CA ASP A 670 1.15 16.07 71.02
C ASP A 670 0.75 16.52 69.59
N GLY A 671 -0.35 15.97 69.06
CA GLY A 671 -0.88 16.30 67.74
C GLY A 671 -0.39 15.38 66.61
N GLU A 672 0.47 14.42 66.88
CA GLU A 672 0.94 13.42 65.91
C GLU A 672 0.47 12.00 66.27
N CYS A 673 -0.05 11.26 65.29
CA CYS A 673 -0.40 9.85 65.45
C CYS A 673 0.86 8.98 65.39
N GLY A 674 1.19 8.31 66.49
CA GLY A 674 2.38 7.47 66.58
C GLY A 674 2.15 6.17 67.35
N PRO A 675 3.01 5.16 67.18
CA PRO A 675 2.92 3.92 67.95
C PRO A 675 3.05 4.21 69.45
N GLY A 676 2.15 3.62 70.25
CA GLY A 676 2.05 3.88 71.69
C GLY A 676 3.35 3.61 72.43
N VAL A 677 3.89 4.63 73.10
CA VAL A 677 5.12 4.51 73.90
C VAL A 677 4.79 3.81 75.21
N CYS A 678 5.48 2.72 75.56
CA CYS A 678 5.16 1.92 76.76
C CYS A 678 6.04 2.25 77.99
N PRO A 679 5.77 3.34 78.74
CA PRO A 679 6.15 3.42 80.15
C PRO A 679 4.99 3.16 81.14
N ASP A 680 3.74 3.47 80.76
CA ASP A 680 2.57 3.46 81.66
C ASP A 680 1.44 2.50 81.25
N VAL A 681 1.56 1.83 80.10
CA VAL A 681 0.63 0.78 79.62
C VAL A 681 1.41 -0.55 79.51
N PRO A 682 0.92 -1.65 80.13
CA PRO A 682 1.57 -2.95 80.00
C PRO A 682 1.42 -3.49 78.57
N CYS A 683 2.49 -4.06 78.02
CA CYS A 683 2.46 -4.72 76.72
C CYS A 683 1.47 -5.90 76.70
N PRO A 684 0.86 -6.20 75.53
CA PRO A 684 0.06 -7.40 75.32
C PRO A 684 0.78 -8.69 75.77
N GLU A 685 0.02 -9.71 76.13
CA GLU A 685 0.56 -10.99 76.64
C GLU A 685 1.44 -11.67 75.58
N GLY A 686 2.75 -11.74 75.81
CA GLY A 686 3.74 -12.29 74.87
C GLY A 686 4.86 -11.32 74.48
N GLU A 687 4.69 -10.02 74.74
CA GLU A 687 5.65 -8.98 74.38
C GLU A 687 6.36 -8.36 75.60
N VAL A 688 7.56 -7.83 75.37
CA VAL A 688 8.35 -7.08 76.37
C VAL A 688 8.63 -5.69 75.87
N CYS A 689 8.53 -4.70 76.76
CA CYS A 689 8.90 -3.33 76.42
C CYS A 689 10.43 -3.23 76.29
N MET A 690 10.90 -2.95 75.06
CA MET A 690 12.29 -2.57 74.79
C MET A 690 12.30 -1.22 74.08
N ASP A 691 13.05 -0.27 74.65
CA ASP A 691 13.25 1.07 74.09
C ASP A 691 11.95 1.82 73.74
N GLY A 692 10.88 1.58 74.51
CA GLY A 692 9.59 2.26 74.38
C GLY A 692 8.60 1.58 73.44
N VAL A 693 8.98 0.45 72.84
CA VAL A 693 8.16 -0.34 71.91
C VAL A 693 7.94 -1.74 72.49
N CYS A 694 6.72 -2.27 72.42
CA CYS A 694 6.47 -3.66 72.74
C CYS A 694 7.02 -4.54 71.62
N VAL A 695 7.97 -5.42 71.96
CA VAL A 695 8.60 -6.34 71.01
C VAL A 695 8.52 -7.77 71.53
N ILE A 696 8.37 -8.73 70.62
CA ILE A 696 8.48 -10.16 70.94
C ILE A 696 9.97 -10.48 71.18
N PRO A 697 10.36 -11.10 72.32
CA PRO A 697 11.74 -11.47 72.56
C PRO A 697 12.30 -12.40 71.47
N PRO A 698 13.57 -12.22 71.02
CA PRO A 698 14.16 -13.06 69.98
C PRO A 698 14.11 -14.56 70.34
N GLY A 699 13.53 -15.37 69.45
CA GLY A 699 13.37 -16.83 69.62
C GLY A 699 12.02 -17.28 70.19
N MET A 700 11.07 -16.35 70.34
CA MET A 700 9.66 -16.64 70.56
C MET A 700 8.81 -16.22 69.35
N CYS A 701 7.71 -16.91 69.13
CA CYS A 701 6.75 -16.66 68.06
C CYS A 701 5.32 -16.86 68.56
N THR A 702 4.36 -16.24 67.88
CA THR A 702 2.93 -16.43 68.09
C THR A 702 2.26 -17.11 66.90
N ASP A 703 2.80 -16.92 65.70
CA ASP A 703 2.44 -17.66 64.50
C ASP A 703 3.66 -17.92 63.59
N ASP A 704 3.44 -18.65 62.50
CA ASP A 704 4.50 -19.09 61.60
C ASP A 704 5.18 -17.93 60.84
N SER A 705 4.50 -16.78 60.69
CA SER A 705 5.05 -15.61 60.00
C SER A 705 6.12 -14.88 60.82
N ASP A 706 6.09 -15.07 62.14
CA ASP A 706 7.12 -14.61 63.07
C ASP A 706 8.45 -15.38 62.92
N CYS A 707 8.43 -16.52 62.20
CA CYS A 707 9.58 -17.41 62.04
C CYS A 707 10.29 -17.23 60.69
N GLY A 708 11.60 -17.48 60.70
CA GLY A 708 12.41 -17.40 59.48
C GLY A 708 12.01 -18.47 58.45
N ALA A 709 12.28 -18.21 57.17
CA ALA A 709 11.91 -19.12 56.08
C ALA A 709 12.37 -20.57 56.34
N GLY A 710 11.40 -21.49 56.40
CA GLY A 710 11.64 -22.92 56.68
C GLY A 710 11.44 -23.34 58.15
N GLU A 711 10.95 -22.45 59.01
CA GLU A 711 10.57 -22.72 60.40
C GLU A 711 9.08 -22.40 60.62
N ILE A 712 8.42 -23.15 61.52
CA ILE A 712 7.05 -22.93 61.98
C ILE A 712 7.04 -22.66 63.49
N CYS A 713 6.03 -21.95 63.96
CA CYS A 713 5.86 -21.68 65.37
C CYS A 713 5.23 -22.87 66.08
N ASP A 714 5.96 -23.51 66.99
CA ASP A 714 5.41 -24.63 67.74
C ASP A 714 4.44 -24.19 68.85
N ALA A 715 3.67 -25.13 69.38
CA ALA A 715 2.68 -24.87 70.43
C ALA A 715 3.28 -24.39 71.76
N THR A 716 4.60 -24.32 71.89
CA THR A 716 5.31 -23.73 73.03
C THR A 716 5.81 -22.31 72.75
N GLY A 717 5.52 -21.78 71.55
CA GLY A 717 5.90 -20.45 71.11
C GLY A 717 7.35 -20.35 70.66
N GLN A 718 7.95 -21.45 70.14
CA GLN A 718 9.31 -21.44 69.58
C GLN A 718 9.32 -21.77 68.09
N CYS A 719 10.14 -21.07 67.31
CA CYS A 719 10.38 -21.39 65.90
C CYS A 719 11.18 -22.69 65.79
N VAL A 720 10.62 -23.67 65.06
CA VAL A 720 11.24 -24.97 64.80
C VAL A 720 11.17 -25.33 63.31
N PRO A 721 12.12 -26.09 62.74
CA PRO A 721 12.12 -26.39 61.30
C PRO A 721 10.87 -27.14 60.83
N ASP A 722 10.29 -26.70 59.70
CA ASP A 722 9.08 -27.29 59.11
C ASP A 722 9.34 -28.73 58.62
N GLY A 723 8.66 -29.69 59.24
CA GLY A 723 8.93 -31.13 59.14
C GLY A 723 8.00 -31.92 58.21
N GLY A 724 7.41 -31.30 57.19
CA GLY A 724 6.40 -31.92 56.32
C GLY A 724 6.95 -32.61 55.06
N THR A 725 6.93 -33.94 55.03
CA THR A 725 7.23 -34.79 53.87
C THR A 725 6.15 -34.77 52.79
N THR A 726 6.57 -34.93 51.53
CA THR A 726 5.76 -35.22 50.34
C THR A 726 4.86 -36.46 50.51
N ASP A 727 3.54 -36.35 50.26
CA ASP A 727 2.77 -37.41 49.59
C ASP A 727 1.39 -36.95 49.09
N SER A 728 1.19 -37.15 47.78
CA SER A 728 0.01 -37.64 47.05
C SER A 728 -1.44 -37.30 47.43
N ASP A 729 -2.15 -36.89 46.37
CA ASP A 729 -3.44 -37.40 45.89
C ASP A 729 -4.79 -36.76 46.27
N THR A 730 -5.54 -36.51 45.19
CA THR A 730 -7.00 -36.67 44.98
C THR A 730 -8.00 -35.60 45.41
N GLY A 731 -8.82 -35.20 44.44
CA GLY A 731 -10.28 -35.36 44.57
C GLY A 731 -11.13 -34.10 44.64
N THR A 732 -11.80 -33.82 43.53
CA THR A 732 -13.14 -33.21 43.40
C THR A 732 -14.04 -33.28 44.64
N SER A 733 -14.85 -32.24 44.88
CA SER A 733 -16.32 -32.22 44.72
C SER A 733 -16.94 -30.99 45.39
N ASP A 734 -17.98 -30.45 44.72
CA ASP A 734 -19.25 -29.96 45.29
C ASP A 734 -19.25 -28.81 46.31
N SER A 735 -20.29 -27.99 46.46
CA SER A 735 -21.50 -27.62 45.72
C SER A 735 -22.24 -26.66 46.65
N ASP A 736 -22.86 -25.64 46.06
CA ASP A 736 -24.18 -25.09 46.40
C ASP A 736 -24.48 -24.19 47.62
N THR A 737 -25.46 -23.34 47.30
CA THR A 737 -26.41 -22.54 48.12
C THR A 737 -25.94 -21.14 48.51
N GLY A 738 -26.51 -20.02 48.03
CA GLY A 738 -27.83 -19.73 47.45
C GLY A 738 -28.77 -19.23 48.55
N THR A 739 -29.31 -17.99 48.44
CA THR A 739 -30.66 -17.54 48.89
C THR A 739 -30.86 -16.00 48.68
N THR A 740 -31.81 -15.67 47.79
CA THR A 740 -32.89 -14.61 47.75
C THR A 740 -32.74 -13.29 48.54
N ASP A 741 -33.25 -12.13 48.10
CA ASP A 741 -34.66 -11.84 47.76
C ASP A 741 -34.84 -10.45 47.09
N SER A 742 -36.00 -10.24 46.44
CA SER A 742 -36.34 -9.15 45.49
C SER A 742 -37.25 -8.04 46.08
N THR A 743 -37.60 -7.05 45.22
CA THR A 743 -38.76 -6.10 45.18
C THR A 743 -38.44 -4.63 45.56
N SER A 744 -38.41 -3.64 44.66
CA SER A 744 -39.39 -2.98 43.74
C SER A 744 -40.26 -1.89 44.40
N ASP A 745 -40.14 -0.61 43.99
CA ASP A 745 -41.06 0.13 43.08
C ASP A 745 -41.18 1.67 43.32
N SER A 746 -41.18 2.42 42.19
CA SER A 746 -41.93 3.66 41.84
C SER A 746 -41.78 5.00 42.61
N ASP A 747 -41.51 6.12 41.92
CA ASP A 747 -42.51 7.15 41.48
C ASP A 747 -41.86 8.40 40.81
N SER A 748 -42.70 9.25 40.20
CA SER A 748 -42.53 10.08 38.99
C SER A 748 -42.24 11.60 39.23
N GLY A 749 -41.86 12.33 38.16
CA GLY A 749 -41.46 13.78 38.08
C GLY A 749 -42.51 14.86 38.45
N PRO A 750 -42.47 16.14 37.96
CA PRO A 750 -42.05 16.58 36.59
C PRO A 750 -41.46 18.03 36.43
N THR A 751 -41.26 18.45 35.15
CA THR A 751 -41.25 19.84 34.56
C THR A 751 -40.05 20.78 34.84
N THR A 752 -39.55 21.69 33.97
CA THR A 752 -39.62 22.03 32.53
C THR A 752 -38.64 23.21 32.26
N SER A 753 -38.13 23.29 31.02
CA SER A 753 -37.83 24.51 30.20
C SER A 753 -36.68 25.48 30.54
N GLY A 754 -35.79 25.69 29.56
CA GLY A 754 -35.77 26.96 28.80
C GLY A 754 -34.44 27.73 28.64
N GLY A 755 -34.01 27.92 27.37
CA GLY A 755 -33.06 28.92 26.84
C GLY A 755 -32.47 28.38 25.52
N SER A 756 -32.61 28.90 24.29
CA SER A 756 -32.76 30.27 23.72
C SER A 756 -31.68 31.23 24.21
N ASP A 757 -30.95 32.00 23.41
CA ASP A 757 -30.74 32.17 21.96
C ASP A 757 -29.72 33.34 21.84
N SER A 758 -28.90 33.36 20.78
CA SER A 758 -28.28 34.56 20.15
C SER A 758 -27.22 35.36 20.95
N ASP A 759 -26.21 36.02 20.38
CA ASP A 759 -26.07 36.63 19.06
C ASP A 759 -24.59 36.97 18.72
N SER A 760 -24.25 36.71 17.46
CA SER A 760 -23.37 37.39 16.50
C SER A 760 -22.34 38.46 16.90
N GLY A 761 -21.16 38.36 16.25
CA GLY A 761 -20.80 39.37 15.23
C GLY A 761 -19.32 39.73 15.15
N ASP A 762 -18.62 39.23 14.13
CA ASP A 762 -17.54 40.00 13.50
C ASP A 762 -17.66 39.93 11.98
N THR A 763 -17.70 41.12 11.37
CA THR A 763 -17.58 41.34 9.94
C THR A 763 -16.59 42.47 9.79
N THR A 764 -15.49 42.27 9.07
CA THR A 764 -14.99 43.27 8.14
C THR A 764 -14.11 42.67 7.05
N ALA A 765 -14.44 43.06 5.82
CA ALA A 765 -13.65 42.88 4.63
C ALA A 765 -12.37 43.73 4.67
N GLY A 766 -11.27 43.19 4.17
CA GLY A 766 -10.03 43.90 3.87
C GLY A 766 -9.44 43.38 2.57
N SER A 767 -9.54 44.17 1.51
CA SER A 767 -8.76 44.01 0.29
C SER A 767 -7.29 44.26 0.60
N ASP A 768 -6.38 43.55 -0.05
CA ASP A 768 -5.16 44.19 -0.55
C ASP A 768 -4.64 43.49 -1.81
N THR A 769 -4.49 44.33 -2.82
CA THR A 769 -3.75 44.09 -4.05
C THR A 769 -2.26 44.21 -3.76
N ASP A 770 -1.44 43.29 -4.26
CA ASP A 770 -0.10 43.67 -4.69
C ASP A 770 0.39 42.87 -5.89
N THR A 771 0.93 43.64 -6.83
CA THR A 771 1.52 43.21 -8.09
C THR A 771 3.03 43.11 -7.89
N ALA A 772 3.64 41.97 -8.22
CA ALA A 772 5.07 41.91 -8.48
C ALA A 772 5.40 40.87 -9.57
N THR A 773 6.22 41.34 -10.49
CA THR A 773 6.69 40.75 -11.75
C THR A 773 7.96 39.89 -11.60
N GLY A 774 8.06 38.85 -12.44
CA GLY A 774 9.27 38.08 -12.79
C GLY A 774 8.94 36.58 -12.82
N GLY A 775 9.13 35.77 -13.86
CA GLY A 775 10.00 35.83 -15.03
C GLY A 775 11.00 34.66 -14.95
N ALA A 776 11.00 33.78 -15.97
CA ALA A 776 11.81 32.54 -16.13
C ALA A 776 11.16 31.27 -15.55
N THR A 777 11.14 30.10 -16.19
CA THR A 777 11.54 29.61 -17.53
C THR A 777 10.82 28.26 -17.70
N ASP A 778 10.48 27.91 -18.94
CA ASP A 778 9.81 26.67 -19.29
C ASP A 778 10.85 25.52 -19.27
N ASP A 779 10.68 24.52 -18.40
CA ASP A 779 11.45 23.27 -18.48
C ASP A 779 10.74 22.31 -19.44
N GLU A 780 11.16 22.38 -20.71
CA GLU A 780 10.86 21.39 -21.73
C GLU A 780 11.59 20.07 -21.40
N GLY A 781 10.84 18.97 -21.40
CA GLY A 781 11.40 17.62 -21.26
C GLY A 781 12.46 17.32 -22.33
N CYS A 782 13.58 16.76 -21.88
CA CYS A 782 14.73 16.39 -22.72
C CYS A 782 14.37 15.24 -23.69
N GLY A 783 14.04 15.60 -24.93
CA GLY A 783 14.08 14.70 -26.09
C GLY A 783 15.33 14.95 -26.92
N CYS A 784 16.34 14.10 -26.82
CA CYS A 784 17.53 14.18 -27.67
C CYS A 784 17.25 13.56 -29.04
N ALA A 785 16.93 14.41 -30.02
CA ALA A 785 17.02 14.04 -31.43
C ALA A 785 18.50 13.96 -31.84
N VAL A 786 18.90 12.85 -32.48
CA VAL A 786 20.12 12.83 -33.27
C VAL A 786 19.91 13.73 -34.49
N ASP A 787 20.62 14.86 -34.57
CA ASP A 787 20.65 15.70 -35.75
C ASP A 787 21.21 14.91 -36.93
N SER A 788 20.31 14.45 -37.80
CA SER A 788 20.65 13.93 -39.11
C SER A 788 20.81 15.11 -40.07
N ASP A 789 22.01 15.66 -40.22
CA ASP A 789 22.43 16.38 -41.42
C ASP A 789 23.93 16.76 -41.36
N GLU A 790 24.82 15.80 -41.60
CA GLU A 790 26.09 16.02 -42.32
C GLU A 790 26.82 14.68 -42.59
N ASP A 791 26.39 13.92 -43.61
CA ASP A 791 27.33 13.20 -44.49
C ASP A 791 26.62 12.56 -45.71
N GLN A 792 26.10 13.40 -46.60
CA GLN A 792 25.91 13.00 -47.99
C GLN A 792 27.25 13.02 -48.71
N ASN A 793 27.96 11.89 -48.68
CA ASN A 793 28.63 11.25 -49.82
C ASN A 793 29.82 10.42 -49.35
N ARG A 794 29.62 9.10 -49.21
CA ARG A 794 30.58 8.09 -49.69
C ARG A 794 30.08 6.66 -49.48
N GLY A 795 30.09 5.87 -50.55
CA GLY A 795 30.50 4.48 -50.43
C GLY A 795 29.41 3.41 -50.49
N LEU A 796 28.61 3.43 -51.55
CA LEU A 796 27.97 2.23 -52.08
C LEU A 796 29.07 1.21 -52.48
N LEU A 797 29.32 0.16 -51.68
CA LEU A 797 29.99 -1.12 -52.05
C LEU A 797 30.24 -1.98 -50.80
N GLY A 798 29.48 -3.07 -50.61
CA GLY A 798 29.77 -4.00 -49.51
C GLY A 798 28.74 -5.13 -49.32
N THR A 799 28.76 -6.10 -50.23
CA THR A 799 28.43 -7.52 -49.98
C THR A 799 27.04 -7.91 -49.44
N ALA A 800 26.16 -8.22 -50.39
CA ALA A 800 25.28 -9.38 -50.30
C ALA A 800 26.10 -10.69 -50.29
N LEU A 801 25.70 -11.69 -49.49
CA LEU A 801 25.72 -13.12 -49.86
C LEU A 801 24.99 -14.00 -48.82
N LEU A 802 24.17 -14.94 -49.34
CA LEU A 802 23.74 -16.25 -48.78
C LEU A 802 22.75 -16.25 -47.59
N LEU A 803 21.58 -16.91 -47.56
CA LEU A 803 20.89 -17.98 -48.32
C LEU A 803 19.36 -17.80 -48.06
N GLY A 804 18.37 -18.09 -48.91
CA GLY A 804 18.30 -19.01 -50.04
C GLY A 804 17.67 -20.36 -49.65
N LEU A 805 16.33 -20.48 -49.66
CA LEU A 805 15.54 -21.55 -50.31
C LEU A 805 14.12 -21.71 -49.71
N GLY A 806 13.10 -21.62 -50.57
CA GLY A 806 11.81 -22.28 -50.33
C GLY A 806 10.59 -21.59 -50.95
N GLY A 807 10.06 -22.16 -52.05
CA GLY A 807 8.62 -22.08 -52.31
C GLY A 807 8.15 -21.17 -53.46
N LEU A 808 8.35 -21.66 -54.69
CA LEU A 808 7.57 -21.26 -55.87
C LEU A 808 6.06 -21.43 -55.65
N LEU A 809 5.24 -20.45 -56.05
CA LEU A 809 4.26 -20.56 -57.16
C LEU A 809 3.26 -19.39 -57.21
N ARG A 810 3.36 -18.60 -58.31
CA ARG A 810 2.27 -18.07 -59.18
C ARG A 810 0.83 -18.17 -58.62
N ARG A 811 -0.05 -17.15 -58.70
CA ARG A 811 -0.41 -16.38 -59.92
C ARG A 811 -1.48 -15.30 -59.62
N ARG A 812 -1.26 -14.12 -60.22
CA ARG A 812 -2.23 -13.20 -60.88
C ARG A 812 -3.38 -12.52 -60.10
N ARG A 813 -3.22 -11.20 -60.00
CA ARG A 813 -4.07 -10.13 -60.59
C ARG A 813 -5.59 -10.39 -60.60
N ARG A 814 -6.32 -9.59 -59.83
CA ARG A 814 -6.94 -8.37 -60.35
C ARG A 814 -6.83 -7.26 -59.34
#